data_AF-A0A7V9BQK0-F1
#
_entry.id   AF-A0A7V9BQK0-F1
#
_cell.length_a   1.000
_cell.length_b   1.000
_cell.length_c   1.000
_cell.angle_alpha   90.00
_cell.angle_beta   90.00
_cell.angle_gamma   90.00
#
_symmetry.space_group_name_H-M   'P 1'
#
loop_
_entity.id
_entity.type
_entity.pdbx_description
1 polymer ?
#
loop_
_entity_poly.entity_id
_entity_poly.type
_entity_poly.pdbx_seq_one_letter_code
_entity_poly.pdbx_strand_id
1 'polypeptide(L)'
;MRSASYNLGALQAVEEGGVLKKADYLASVSGGGYIAGALQMVAASPDQSAVWGVHPKPFARLSPEELYLRNRSSYLAPTDSLKLKMAGRLLLGFLVNAAFMGSFLVILGRGLGYLAAYLRPALVHDGAVPRQRDLWDIWWARNLVYLACGLAALGFVLIMITVLRRLRVKLETALVRIGKLALGCAAVALIAVVVLPWGLHATRAALTSDVPIVDQPVGEIVVNVDEDSSDIVGSGSADQARAQREQQSKGASALTRLYAILAALGLPSVFGGAVMGFLKKDAAKLALFAARFVAPVLIAVGLVAAANDSAWAGAVSWTNDHWFPQFLWLIVPSAILMILYLWSDLTATSMHPFYKRRLATAFSLRRVSSGEPPPRDIDACERSYDDKVVLSETRPHPPDGSWPTLVCCAAANISDEARTAPGRNAVTFTFEPDRVGGPEVGYIPTRHYEQVLGKSRSEDITLPAAVAISGAALSPSMGHMTKRSLTFLLALVNARLGVWLPNPRLAAERHLREAVATASSEDPDAGDFEVKVWRRPKPRFTWLWREMRGRNSGDGRFLYVTDGGHWENLGLVELLRRGCTKIYCFDAAGDQEETFFTIGEAIALARSELGVEIDLKPELIRPNEGSKYSATDHVYGTFRYPDPSGREGSIVFAKAAVTEDAPWDVRAYKERDPAFPHHNLLAQMFADRTFESYRKLGYFTGCKAIATMANPPPAPVPGEEVSLEMTVGLFFPLDI
;
A
#
# COMPACT_ATOMS: atom_id res chain seq x y z
N MET A 1 7.52 3.34 12.15
CA MET A 1 8.41 3.93 13.17
C MET A 1 8.03 3.48 14.57
N ARG A 2 6.77 3.64 14.99
CA ARG A 2 6.22 3.16 16.28
C ARG A 2 6.78 1.82 16.77
N SER A 3 6.49 0.74 16.06
CA SER A 3 6.94 -0.61 16.40
C SER A 3 8.47 -0.72 16.44
N ALA A 4 9.19 -0.04 15.54
CA ALA A 4 10.66 -0.05 15.53
C ALA A 4 11.25 0.63 16.80
N SER A 5 10.67 1.74 17.25
CA SER A 5 11.12 2.46 18.45
C SER A 5 10.84 1.69 19.74
N TYR A 6 9.62 1.15 19.89
CA TYR A 6 9.28 0.32 21.05
C TYR A 6 10.15 -0.94 21.10
N ASN A 7 10.26 -1.66 19.98
CA ASN A 7 11.06 -2.88 19.91
C ASN A 7 12.57 -2.62 20.03
N LEU A 8 13.09 -1.44 19.69
CA LEU A 8 14.47 -1.06 20.02
C LEU A 8 14.69 -1.07 21.54
N GLY A 9 13.77 -0.47 22.30
CA GLY A 9 13.83 -0.50 23.76
C GLY A 9 13.78 -1.91 24.32
N ALA A 10 12.82 -2.72 23.86
CA ALA A 10 12.69 -4.11 24.28
C ALA A 10 13.96 -4.92 23.95
N LEU A 11 14.53 -4.72 22.76
CA LEU A 11 15.75 -5.38 22.32
C LEU A 11 16.96 -4.99 23.18
N GLN A 12 17.07 -3.72 23.58
CA GLN A 12 18.09 -3.25 24.52
C GLN A 12 17.98 -3.97 25.88
N ALA A 13 16.77 -4.10 26.42
CA ALA A 13 16.55 -4.82 27.67
C ALA A 13 16.87 -6.32 27.55
N VAL A 14 16.46 -6.96 26.45
CA VAL A 14 16.71 -8.39 26.17
C VAL A 14 18.19 -8.68 25.93
N GLU A 15 18.93 -7.74 25.33
CA GLU A 15 20.38 -7.84 25.19
C GLU A 15 21.11 -7.66 26.53
N GLU A 16 20.75 -6.64 27.32
CA GLU A 16 21.32 -6.37 28.66
C GLU A 16 21.04 -7.52 29.63
N GLY A 17 19.85 -8.10 29.59
CA GLY A 17 19.48 -9.29 30.36
C GLY A 17 20.11 -10.60 29.85
N GLY A 18 20.92 -10.55 28.79
CA GLY A 18 21.60 -11.73 28.22
C GLY A 18 20.68 -12.76 27.57
N VAL A 19 19.41 -12.39 27.30
CA VAL A 19 18.41 -13.27 26.70
C VAL A 19 18.65 -13.38 25.19
N LEU A 20 19.04 -12.28 24.52
CA LEU A 20 19.24 -12.27 23.06
C LEU A 20 20.27 -13.33 22.61
N LYS A 21 21.37 -13.47 23.35
CA LYS A 21 22.43 -14.46 23.06
C LYS A 21 21.97 -15.91 23.25
N LYS A 22 20.98 -16.14 24.11
CA LYS A 22 20.42 -17.46 24.40
C LYS A 22 19.26 -17.83 23.48
N ALA A 23 18.78 -16.89 22.66
CA ALA A 23 17.66 -17.11 21.77
C ALA A 23 18.12 -17.84 20.50
N ASP A 24 17.35 -18.85 20.08
CA ASP A 24 17.58 -19.54 18.81
C ASP A 24 17.09 -18.71 17.61
N TYR A 25 16.01 -17.96 17.81
CA TYR A 25 15.32 -17.21 16.76
C TYR A 25 14.90 -15.82 17.25
N LEU A 26 14.94 -14.86 16.33
CA LEU A 26 14.36 -13.53 16.47
C LEU A 26 13.35 -13.34 15.36
N ALA A 27 12.06 -13.57 15.63
CA ALA A 27 11.00 -13.32 14.67
C ALA A 27 10.60 -11.84 14.68
N SER A 28 10.34 -11.30 13.50
CA SER A 28 9.96 -9.89 13.36
C SER A 28 8.90 -9.70 12.27
N VAL A 29 7.96 -8.80 12.54
CA VAL A 29 6.89 -8.42 11.61
C VAL A 29 6.87 -6.91 11.44
N SER A 30 6.53 -6.44 10.23
CA SER A 30 6.30 -5.04 9.92
C SER A 30 7.43 -4.11 10.41
N GLY A 31 7.08 -3.07 11.19
CA GLY A 31 8.03 -2.13 11.77
C GLY A 31 9.04 -2.74 12.74
N GLY A 32 8.76 -3.90 13.35
CA GLY A 32 9.74 -4.63 14.15
C GLY A 32 10.86 -5.21 13.29
N GLY A 33 10.56 -5.56 12.04
CA GLY A 33 11.55 -6.00 11.06
C GLY A 33 12.59 -4.93 10.74
N TYR A 34 12.21 -3.64 10.82
CA TYR A 34 13.15 -2.55 10.58
C TYR A 34 14.30 -2.55 11.59
N ILE A 35 13.99 -2.69 12.87
CA ILE A 35 15.01 -2.65 13.92
C ILE A 35 15.77 -3.98 14.03
N ALA A 36 15.06 -5.12 13.93
CA ALA A 36 15.70 -6.43 13.96
C ALA A 36 16.66 -6.61 12.77
N GLY A 37 16.25 -6.20 11.57
CA GLY A 37 17.10 -6.18 10.38
C GLY A 37 18.27 -5.20 10.49
N ALA A 38 18.06 -4.02 11.11
CA ALA A 38 19.13 -3.06 11.35
C ALA A 38 20.20 -3.63 12.29
N LEU A 39 19.79 -4.24 13.41
CA LEU A 39 20.69 -4.92 14.32
C LEU A 39 21.49 -6.02 13.60
N GLN A 40 20.79 -6.90 12.88
CA GLN A 40 21.41 -7.98 12.11
C GLN A 40 22.43 -7.46 11.10
N MET A 41 22.08 -6.38 10.38
CA MET A 41 22.98 -5.75 9.42
C MET A 41 24.27 -5.27 10.10
N VAL A 42 24.16 -4.54 11.19
CA VAL A 42 25.34 -4.02 11.91
C VAL A 42 26.16 -5.15 12.50
N ALA A 43 25.51 -6.13 13.13
CA ALA A 43 26.15 -7.31 13.73
C ALA A 43 26.88 -8.20 12.70
N ALA A 44 26.35 -8.30 11.47
CA ALA A 44 26.96 -9.04 10.36
C ALA A 44 27.97 -8.18 9.56
N SER A 45 28.37 -6.99 10.03
CA SER A 45 29.33 -6.15 9.28
C SER A 45 30.70 -6.84 9.17
N PRO A 46 31.41 -6.73 8.04
CA PRO A 46 32.73 -7.38 7.88
C PRO A 46 33.78 -6.97 8.91
N ASP A 47 33.72 -5.71 9.38
CA ASP A 47 34.61 -5.20 10.43
C ASP A 47 34.14 -5.66 11.82
N GLN A 48 34.45 -6.92 12.15
CA GLN A 48 34.10 -7.53 13.43
C GLN A 48 34.77 -6.83 14.62
N SER A 49 35.90 -6.15 14.41
CA SER A 49 36.63 -5.42 15.46
C SER A 49 35.85 -4.20 15.96
N ALA A 50 35.22 -3.45 15.04
CA ALA A 50 34.36 -2.33 15.36
C ALA A 50 32.99 -2.76 15.94
N VAL A 51 32.57 -4.00 15.71
CA VAL A 51 31.26 -4.53 16.14
C VAL A 51 31.34 -5.17 17.53
N TRP A 52 32.22 -6.15 17.73
CA TRP A 52 32.28 -6.94 18.97
C TRP A 52 33.41 -6.53 19.90
N GLY A 53 34.46 -5.89 19.38
CA GLY A 53 35.63 -5.47 20.15
C GLY A 53 35.45 -4.15 20.90
N VAL A 54 34.32 -3.45 20.73
CA VAL A 54 34.12 -2.10 21.26
C VAL A 54 32.73 -1.90 21.85
N HIS A 55 32.69 -1.14 22.94
CA HIS A 55 31.47 -0.71 23.61
C HIS A 55 31.09 0.72 23.17
N PRO A 56 29.79 1.04 23.06
CA PRO A 56 28.63 0.17 23.30
C PRO A 56 28.40 -0.86 22.17
N LYS A 57 27.70 -1.95 22.48
CA LYS A 57 27.30 -2.98 21.49
C LYS A 57 26.34 -2.39 20.43
N PRO A 58 26.16 -3.05 19.26
CA PRO A 58 25.24 -2.58 18.23
C PRO A 58 23.83 -2.29 18.78
N PHE A 59 23.31 -1.07 18.54
CA PHE A 59 22.00 -0.61 19.03
C PHE A 59 21.79 -0.57 20.56
N ALA A 60 22.83 -0.80 21.36
CA ALA A 60 22.77 -0.54 22.80
C ALA A 60 22.56 0.95 23.10
N ARG A 61 22.24 1.28 24.35
CA ARG A 61 21.94 2.66 24.72
C ARG A 61 23.12 3.59 24.45
N LEU A 62 22.84 4.72 23.80
CA LEU A 62 23.79 5.73 23.32
C LEU A 62 24.81 5.21 22.30
N SER A 63 24.51 4.10 21.62
CA SER A 63 25.35 3.65 20.52
C SER A 63 25.28 4.59 19.31
N PRO A 64 26.32 4.62 18.46
CA PRO A 64 26.31 5.42 17.25
C PRO A 64 25.08 5.14 16.37
N GLU A 65 24.64 3.88 16.29
CA GLU A 65 23.46 3.48 15.53
C GLU A 65 22.16 4.05 16.10
N GLU A 66 22.00 4.01 17.43
CA GLU A 66 20.83 4.57 18.08
C GLU A 66 20.77 6.09 17.87
N LEU A 67 21.90 6.78 18.09
CA LEU A 67 21.99 8.23 17.92
C LEU A 67 21.71 8.63 16.46
N TYR A 68 22.25 7.89 15.51
CA TYR A 68 21.96 8.06 14.09
C TYR A 68 20.46 7.92 13.81
N LEU A 69 19.84 6.84 14.29
CA LEU A 69 18.42 6.56 14.05
C LEU A 69 17.52 7.61 14.72
N ARG A 70 17.84 8.02 15.95
CA ARG A 70 17.13 9.08 16.68
C ARG A 70 17.11 10.38 15.88
N ASN A 71 18.26 10.78 15.36
CA ASN A 71 18.44 12.00 14.57
C ASN A 71 17.80 11.92 13.17
N ARG A 72 17.42 10.72 12.69
CA ARG A 72 16.83 10.49 11.36
C ARG A 72 15.52 9.70 11.41
N SER A 73 14.82 9.75 12.55
CA SER A 73 13.56 9.05 12.80
C SER A 73 12.42 9.46 11.84
N SER A 74 12.53 10.66 11.24
CA SER A 74 11.67 11.14 10.16
C SER A 74 12.23 10.80 8.77
N TYR A 75 12.34 9.51 8.44
CA TYR A 75 13.11 9.06 7.26
C TYR A 75 12.32 9.00 5.95
N LEU A 76 10.99 8.85 6.00
CA LEU A 76 10.19 8.55 4.82
C LEU A 76 10.19 9.71 3.81
N ALA A 77 9.99 10.94 4.30
CA ALA A 77 10.06 12.16 3.49
C ALA A 77 10.40 13.41 4.37
N PRO A 78 11.63 13.50 4.90
CA PRO A 78 12.04 14.59 5.79
C PRO A 78 12.00 15.98 5.13
N THR A 79 12.21 16.05 3.81
CA THR A 79 12.27 17.30 3.06
C THR A 79 11.11 17.41 2.06
N ASP A 80 10.73 18.64 1.71
CA ASP A 80 9.69 18.87 0.70
C ASP A 80 10.10 18.35 -0.68
N SER A 81 11.40 18.34 -0.98
CA SER A 81 11.94 17.71 -2.19
C SER A 81 11.70 16.19 -2.23
N LEU A 82 11.77 15.52 -1.08
CA LEU A 82 11.47 14.08 -0.99
C LEU A 82 9.97 13.81 -1.05
N LYS A 83 9.13 14.65 -0.44
CA LYS A 83 7.67 14.58 -0.60
C LYS A 83 7.27 14.73 -2.08
N LEU A 84 7.89 15.67 -2.79
CA LEU A 84 7.65 15.87 -4.23
C LEU A 84 8.12 14.66 -5.06
N LYS A 85 9.27 14.07 -4.73
CA LYS A 85 9.73 12.82 -5.37
C LYS A 85 8.78 11.65 -5.13
N MET A 86 8.25 11.52 -3.91
CA MET A 86 7.24 10.52 -3.57
C MET A 86 5.97 10.71 -4.39
N ALA A 87 5.43 11.93 -4.44
CA ALA A 87 4.26 12.28 -5.24
C ALA A 87 4.50 12.07 -6.74
N GLY A 88 5.67 12.47 -7.26
CA GLY A 88 6.06 12.25 -8.64
C GLY A 88 6.17 10.77 -9.00
N ARG A 89 6.62 9.92 -8.06
CA ARG A 89 6.70 8.46 -8.26
C ARG A 89 5.32 7.81 -8.28
N LEU A 90 4.41 8.23 -7.40
CA LEU A 90 3.01 7.83 -7.41
C LEU A 90 2.35 8.23 -8.74
N LEU A 91 2.49 9.49 -9.14
CA LEU A 91 1.94 10.02 -10.38
C LEU A 91 2.47 9.27 -11.61
N LEU A 92 3.79 9.03 -11.69
CA LEU A 92 4.38 8.27 -12.78
C LEU A 92 3.79 6.87 -12.85
N GLY A 93 3.68 6.17 -11.71
CA GLY A 93 3.08 4.84 -11.68
C GLY A 93 1.63 4.83 -12.12
N PHE A 94 0.83 5.79 -11.64
CA PHE A 94 -0.55 5.98 -12.09
C PHE A 94 -0.63 6.22 -13.60
N LEU A 95 0.20 7.11 -14.15
CA LEU A 95 0.23 7.39 -15.59
C LEU A 95 0.59 6.15 -16.42
N VAL A 96 1.56 5.35 -15.96
CA VAL A 96 1.93 4.10 -16.64
C VAL A 96 0.79 3.08 -16.57
N ASN A 97 0.13 2.94 -15.40
CA ASN A 97 -1.03 2.08 -15.23
C ASN A 97 -2.22 2.53 -16.10
N ALA A 98 -2.49 3.83 -16.15
CA ALA A 98 -3.54 4.43 -16.95
C ALA A 98 -3.24 4.28 -18.46
N ALA A 99 -1.99 4.44 -18.88
CA ALA A 99 -1.58 4.22 -20.27
C ALA A 99 -1.76 2.75 -20.69
N PHE A 100 -1.41 1.80 -19.82
CA PHE A 100 -1.67 0.37 -20.05
C PHE A 100 -3.17 0.08 -20.17
N MET A 101 -3.95 0.53 -19.18
CA MET A 101 -5.39 0.30 -19.13
C MET A 101 -6.11 0.94 -20.33
N GLY A 102 -5.80 2.21 -20.61
CA GLY A 102 -6.35 2.96 -21.73
C GLY A 102 -6.00 2.33 -23.07
N SER A 103 -4.73 1.92 -23.26
CA SER A 103 -4.32 1.25 -24.51
C SER A 103 -5.05 -0.08 -24.73
N PHE A 104 -5.23 -0.86 -23.66
CA PHE A 104 -5.99 -2.10 -23.70
C PHE A 104 -7.47 -1.86 -24.07
N LEU A 105 -8.11 -0.88 -23.42
CA LEU A 105 -9.51 -0.55 -23.69
C LEU A 105 -9.73 0.01 -25.09
N VAL A 106 -8.80 0.80 -25.62
CA VAL A 106 -8.89 1.30 -27.01
C VAL A 106 -8.84 0.16 -28.01
N ILE A 107 -7.91 -0.79 -27.84
CA ILE A 107 -7.78 -1.96 -28.73
C ILE A 107 -9.02 -2.85 -28.62
N LEU A 108 -9.44 -3.18 -27.40
CA LEU A 108 -10.61 -4.03 -27.16
C LEU A 108 -11.89 -3.37 -27.70
N GLY A 109 -12.10 -2.09 -27.36
CA GLY A 109 -13.24 -1.31 -27.82
C GLY A 109 -13.30 -1.29 -29.35
N ARG A 110 -12.23 -0.90 -30.03
CA ARG A 110 -12.19 -0.90 -31.51
C ARG A 110 -12.45 -2.28 -32.11
N GLY A 111 -11.85 -3.33 -31.55
CA GLY A 111 -12.08 -4.71 -31.99
C GLY A 111 -13.55 -5.12 -31.87
N LEU A 112 -14.20 -4.78 -30.76
CA LEU A 112 -15.64 -5.01 -30.57
C LEU A 112 -16.48 -4.18 -31.53
N GLY A 113 -16.08 -2.94 -31.81
CA GLY A 113 -16.71 -2.08 -32.81
C GLY A 113 -16.69 -2.68 -34.21
N TYR A 114 -15.52 -3.18 -34.65
CA TYR A 114 -15.38 -3.89 -35.92
C TYR A 114 -16.25 -5.15 -35.98
N LEU A 115 -16.23 -5.94 -34.91
CA LEU A 115 -17.06 -7.15 -34.81
C LEU A 115 -18.55 -6.82 -34.87
N ALA A 116 -19.00 -5.77 -34.18
CA ALA A 116 -20.39 -5.33 -34.20
C ALA A 116 -20.81 -4.85 -35.60
N ALA A 117 -19.98 -4.05 -36.28
CA ALA A 117 -20.23 -3.62 -37.65
C ALA A 117 -20.30 -4.79 -38.63
N TYR A 118 -19.43 -5.80 -38.45
CA TYR A 118 -19.45 -7.02 -39.26
C TYR A 118 -20.71 -7.87 -39.03
N LEU A 119 -21.11 -8.09 -37.77
CA LEU A 119 -22.26 -8.94 -37.42
C LEU A 119 -23.62 -8.27 -37.67
N ARG A 120 -23.68 -6.94 -37.60
CA ARG A 120 -24.91 -6.14 -37.75
C ARG A 120 -24.64 -4.84 -38.54
N PRO A 121 -24.43 -4.92 -39.86
CA PRO A 121 -24.17 -3.74 -40.69
C PRO A 121 -25.31 -2.71 -40.64
N ALA A 122 -26.56 -3.16 -40.52
CA ALA A 122 -27.75 -2.29 -40.47
C ALA A 122 -27.74 -1.29 -39.29
N LEU A 123 -27.19 -1.67 -38.13
CA LEU A 123 -27.09 -0.78 -36.95
C LEU A 123 -26.15 0.41 -37.18
N VAL A 124 -25.25 0.32 -38.16
CA VAL A 124 -24.28 1.36 -38.49
C VAL A 124 -24.76 2.22 -39.66
N HIS A 125 -25.55 1.65 -40.58
CA HIS A 125 -26.03 2.31 -41.80
C HIS A 125 -27.39 3.05 -41.65
N ASP A 126 -28.31 2.61 -40.78
CA ASP A 126 -29.68 3.16 -40.67
C ASP A 126 -29.81 4.48 -39.87
N GLY A 127 -28.78 5.32 -39.84
CA GLY A 127 -28.93 6.70 -39.38
C GLY A 127 -29.14 6.92 -37.88
N ALA A 128 -29.00 5.89 -37.04
CA ALA A 128 -28.80 6.07 -35.59
C ALA A 128 -27.45 6.74 -35.26
N VAL A 129 -26.60 6.93 -36.26
CA VAL A 129 -25.30 7.60 -36.19
C VAL A 129 -25.41 8.95 -36.92
N PRO A 130 -25.18 10.10 -36.26
CA PRO A 130 -25.27 11.41 -36.90
C PRO A 130 -24.39 11.49 -38.15
N ARG A 131 -24.90 12.10 -39.23
CA ARG A 131 -24.16 12.27 -40.50
C ARG A 131 -22.81 12.94 -40.24
N GLN A 132 -21.77 12.30 -40.78
CA GLN A 132 -20.33 12.55 -40.62
C GLN A 132 -19.88 14.01 -40.79
N ARG A 133 -20.65 14.88 -41.45
CA ARG A 133 -20.22 16.24 -41.82
C ARG A 133 -20.24 17.24 -40.66
N ASP A 134 -21.08 17.05 -39.64
CA ASP A 134 -21.16 17.96 -38.47
C ASP A 134 -20.21 17.55 -37.33
N LEU A 135 -19.68 16.33 -37.36
CA LEU A 135 -18.75 15.80 -36.34
C LEU A 135 -17.31 15.70 -36.83
N TRP A 136 -17.05 15.75 -38.15
CA TRP A 136 -15.69 15.67 -38.73
C TRP A 136 -14.75 16.74 -38.15
N ASP A 137 -15.24 17.98 -37.98
CA ASP A 137 -14.46 19.11 -37.45
C ASP A 137 -14.17 19.02 -35.94
N ILE A 138 -15.02 18.34 -35.17
CA ILE A 138 -14.81 18.07 -33.74
C ILE A 138 -13.96 16.81 -33.56
N TRP A 139 -14.08 15.85 -34.48
CA TRP A 139 -13.43 14.54 -34.42
C TRP A 139 -11.93 14.62 -34.68
N TRP A 140 -11.45 15.35 -35.68
CA TRP A 140 -10.00 15.50 -35.88
C TRP A 140 -9.36 16.25 -34.72
N ALA A 141 -9.98 17.33 -34.22
CA ALA A 141 -9.47 18.12 -33.10
C ALA A 141 -9.40 17.30 -31.80
N ARG A 142 -10.44 16.53 -31.49
CA ARG A 142 -10.49 15.66 -30.30
C ARG A 142 -9.45 14.53 -30.37
N ASN A 143 -9.25 13.93 -31.54
CA ASN A 143 -8.26 12.87 -31.74
C ASN A 143 -6.81 13.39 -31.85
N LEU A 144 -6.58 14.57 -32.41
CA LEU A 144 -5.27 15.25 -32.35
C LEU A 144 -4.91 15.61 -30.91
N VAL A 145 -5.90 15.96 -30.08
CA VAL A 145 -5.71 16.15 -28.64
C VAL A 145 -5.38 14.83 -27.96
N TYR A 146 -6.09 13.73 -28.22
CA TYR A 146 -5.74 12.43 -27.62
C TYR A 146 -4.38 11.90 -28.07
N LEU A 147 -4.02 12.09 -29.35
CA LEU A 147 -2.71 11.73 -29.88
C LEU A 147 -1.62 12.65 -29.32
N ALA A 148 -1.86 13.96 -29.22
CA ALA A 148 -0.92 14.90 -28.61
C ALA A 148 -0.75 14.64 -27.11
N CYS A 149 -1.82 14.32 -26.38
CA CYS A 149 -1.77 13.90 -24.99
C CYS A 149 -1.04 12.55 -24.84
N GLY A 150 -1.26 11.60 -25.74
CA GLY A 150 -0.57 10.31 -25.77
C GLY A 150 0.91 10.43 -26.09
N LEU A 151 1.29 11.24 -27.08
CA LEU A 151 2.67 11.55 -27.45
C LEU A 151 3.37 12.42 -26.40
N ALA A 152 2.66 13.35 -25.75
CA ALA A 152 3.17 14.13 -24.63
C ALA A 152 3.36 13.26 -23.39
N ALA A 153 2.45 12.32 -23.10
CA ALA A 153 2.60 11.36 -22.02
C ALA A 153 3.75 10.38 -22.31
N LEU A 154 3.86 9.86 -23.54
CA LEU A 154 4.96 9.00 -23.97
C LEU A 154 6.30 9.73 -23.96
N GLY A 155 6.34 10.95 -24.49
CA GLY A 155 7.50 11.83 -24.46
C GLY A 155 7.90 12.19 -23.04
N PHE A 156 6.95 12.50 -22.17
CA PHE A 156 7.18 12.73 -20.74
C PHE A 156 7.71 11.47 -20.04
N VAL A 157 7.16 10.29 -20.32
CA VAL A 157 7.64 9.01 -19.76
C VAL A 157 9.05 8.69 -20.28
N LEU A 158 9.32 8.87 -21.57
CA LEU A 158 10.63 8.62 -22.17
C LEU A 158 11.68 9.64 -21.69
N ILE A 159 11.33 10.92 -21.61
CA ILE A 159 12.15 11.97 -21.01
C ILE A 159 12.38 11.63 -19.53
N MET A 160 11.35 11.25 -18.77
CA MET A 160 11.48 10.90 -17.36
C MET A 160 12.34 9.65 -17.16
N ILE A 161 12.22 8.62 -18.00
CA ILE A 161 13.08 7.43 -17.96
C ILE A 161 14.52 7.79 -18.32
N THR A 162 14.74 8.66 -19.30
CA THR A 162 16.06 9.13 -19.73
C THR A 162 16.69 10.07 -18.69
N VAL A 163 15.87 10.88 -18.04
CA VAL A 163 16.21 11.82 -16.94
C VAL A 163 16.48 11.06 -15.65
N LEU A 164 15.72 10.01 -15.33
CA LEU A 164 16.00 9.09 -14.21
C LEU A 164 17.24 8.24 -14.45
N ARG A 165 17.57 7.96 -15.73
CA ARG A 165 18.84 7.31 -16.12
C ARG A 165 20.03 8.26 -16.13
N ARG A 166 19.84 9.57 -16.41
CA ARG A 166 20.93 10.56 -16.56
C ARG A 166 21.13 11.52 -15.39
N LEU A 167 20.18 11.66 -14.45
CA LEU A 167 20.35 12.54 -13.28
C LEU A 167 21.08 11.82 -12.13
N ARG A 168 22.39 11.60 -12.31
CA ARG A 168 23.36 12.04 -11.31
C ARG A 168 23.59 13.54 -11.56
N VAL A 169 23.12 14.36 -10.61
CA VAL A 169 23.47 15.77 -10.36
C VAL A 169 22.81 16.85 -11.26
N LYS A 170 22.05 17.71 -10.56
CA LYS A 170 21.60 19.10 -10.83
C LYS A 170 20.76 19.38 -12.08
N LEU A 171 19.44 19.45 -11.89
CA LEU A 171 18.56 20.29 -12.73
C LEU A 171 17.23 20.66 -12.01
N GLU A 172 17.30 21.28 -10.83
CA GLU A 172 16.11 21.54 -10.01
C GLU A 172 15.27 22.74 -10.48
N THR A 173 15.87 23.74 -11.11
CA THR A 173 15.18 25.00 -11.43
C THR A 173 14.41 24.98 -12.76
N ALA A 174 14.86 24.17 -13.72
CA ALA A 174 14.20 24.04 -15.03
C ALA A 174 12.93 23.17 -14.96
N LEU A 175 12.94 22.11 -14.13
CA LEU A 175 11.83 21.16 -14.00
C LEU A 175 10.59 21.79 -13.37
N VAL A 176 10.74 22.73 -12.44
CA VAL A 176 9.60 23.45 -11.82
C VAL A 176 8.93 24.40 -12.81
N ARG A 177 9.71 25.10 -13.65
CA ARG A 177 9.15 26.00 -14.68
C ARG A 177 8.43 25.23 -15.77
N ILE A 178 9.02 24.13 -16.24
CA ILE A 178 8.41 23.25 -17.26
C ILE A 178 7.16 22.55 -16.69
N GLY A 179 7.19 22.09 -15.43
CA GLY A 179 6.04 21.47 -14.77
C GLY A 179 4.86 22.43 -14.57
N LYS A 180 5.12 23.69 -14.19
CA LYS A 180 4.08 24.73 -14.10
C LYS A 180 3.49 25.08 -15.46
N LEU A 181 4.32 25.14 -16.50
CA LEU A 181 3.86 25.36 -17.87
C LEU A 181 2.99 24.19 -18.37
N ALA A 182 3.43 22.95 -18.14
CA ALA A 182 2.70 21.75 -18.53
C ALA A 182 1.34 21.62 -17.81
N LEU A 183 1.28 21.96 -16.52
CA LEU A 183 0.03 21.95 -15.75
C LEU A 183 -0.93 23.06 -16.23
N GLY A 184 -0.40 24.24 -16.56
CA GLY A 184 -1.16 25.33 -17.17
C GLY A 184 -1.72 24.94 -18.55
N CYS A 185 -0.89 24.34 -19.41
CA CYS A 185 -1.31 23.85 -20.72
C CYS A 185 -2.35 22.72 -20.60
N ALA A 186 -2.22 21.82 -19.63
CA ALA A 186 -3.20 20.76 -19.39
C ALA A 186 -4.54 21.29 -18.87
N ALA A 187 -4.53 22.31 -18.00
CA ALA A 187 -5.75 22.96 -17.52
C ALA A 187 -6.47 23.72 -18.63
N VAL A 188 -5.71 24.44 -19.47
CA VAL A 188 -6.26 25.14 -20.65
C VAL A 188 -6.81 24.14 -21.68
N ALA A 189 -6.11 23.02 -21.92
CA ALA A 189 -6.59 21.95 -22.79
C ALA A 189 -7.87 21.30 -22.24
N LEU A 190 -7.97 21.05 -20.93
CA LEU A 190 -9.17 20.49 -20.31
C LEU A 190 -10.39 21.41 -20.46
N ILE A 191 -10.20 22.73 -20.25
CA ILE A 191 -11.27 23.72 -20.40
C ILE A 191 -11.68 23.82 -21.88
N ALA A 192 -10.72 23.88 -22.80
CA ALA A 192 -10.98 24.01 -24.23
C ALA A 192 -11.61 22.76 -24.86
N VAL A 193 -11.31 21.55 -24.35
CA VAL A 193 -11.69 20.27 -24.97
C VAL A 193 -12.91 19.63 -24.31
N VAL A 194 -13.12 19.84 -23.01
CA VAL A 194 -14.22 19.20 -22.28
C VAL A 194 -15.31 20.21 -21.97
N VAL A 195 -14.97 21.34 -21.35
CA VAL A 195 -15.96 22.29 -20.83
C VAL A 195 -16.58 23.12 -21.96
N LEU A 196 -15.75 23.65 -22.86
CA LEU A 196 -16.21 24.50 -23.96
C LEU A 196 -17.12 23.76 -24.96
N PRO A 197 -16.77 22.55 -25.45
CA PRO A 197 -17.59 21.86 -26.45
C PRO A 197 -18.89 21.32 -25.87
N TRP A 198 -18.91 20.85 -24.62
CA TRP A 198 -20.15 20.46 -23.94
C TRP A 198 -21.02 21.68 -23.61
N GLY A 199 -20.44 22.80 -23.18
CA GLY A 199 -21.17 24.05 -22.97
C GLY A 199 -21.77 24.59 -24.27
N LEU A 200 -21.03 24.54 -25.38
CA LEU A 200 -21.49 24.92 -26.71
C LEU A 200 -22.54 23.96 -27.27
N HIS A 201 -22.41 22.66 -27.03
CA HIS A 201 -23.40 21.67 -27.45
C HIS A 201 -24.70 21.80 -26.64
N ALA A 202 -24.61 22.00 -25.32
CA ALA A 202 -25.78 22.21 -24.46
C ALA A 202 -26.51 23.52 -24.78
N THR A 203 -25.76 24.60 -25.09
CA THR A 203 -26.37 25.87 -25.54
C THR A 203 -26.98 25.75 -26.92
N ARG A 204 -26.34 25.05 -27.86
CA ARG A 204 -26.91 24.80 -29.20
C ARG A 204 -28.16 23.92 -29.11
N ALA A 205 -28.15 22.85 -28.32
CA ALA A 205 -29.31 21.98 -28.10
C ALA A 205 -30.48 22.72 -27.43
N ALA A 206 -30.21 23.65 -26.50
CA ALA A 206 -31.21 24.51 -25.89
C ALA A 206 -31.76 25.62 -26.82
N LEU A 207 -31.00 25.98 -27.87
CA LEU A 207 -31.41 26.95 -28.89
C LEU A 207 -32.14 26.30 -30.08
N THR A 208 -31.97 25.00 -30.31
CA THR A 208 -32.56 24.26 -31.44
C THR A 208 -33.70 23.31 -31.07
N SER A 209 -34.03 23.17 -29.78
CA SER A 209 -35.21 22.40 -29.37
C SER A 209 -36.48 23.23 -29.61
N ASP A 210 -37.10 23.04 -30.77
CA ASP A 210 -38.50 23.40 -30.98
C ASP A 210 -39.35 22.54 -30.05
N VAL A 211 -39.93 23.16 -29.01
CA VAL A 211 -40.96 22.51 -28.20
C VAL A 211 -42.22 22.48 -29.06
N PRO A 212 -42.78 21.30 -29.40
CA PRO A 212 -44.03 21.23 -30.13
C PRO A 212 -45.15 21.70 -29.20
N ILE A 213 -45.79 22.82 -29.54
CA ILE A 213 -47.08 23.19 -28.97
C ILE A 213 -48.08 22.17 -29.50
N VAL A 214 -48.47 21.23 -28.65
CA VAL A 214 -49.57 20.30 -28.90
C VAL A 214 -50.86 21.12 -28.79
N ASP A 215 -51.52 21.39 -29.92
CA ASP A 215 -52.91 21.80 -29.95
C ASP A 215 -53.78 20.61 -29.49
N GLN A 216 -54.38 20.70 -28.31
CA GLN A 216 -55.57 19.91 -27.97
C GLN A 216 -56.74 20.84 -27.63
N PRO A 217 -57.95 20.53 -28.10
CA PRO A 217 -59.12 21.36 -27.89
C PRO A 217 -59.62 21.16 -26.45
N VAL A 218 -59.73 22.25 -25.69
CA VAL A 218 -60.41 22.22 -24.39
C VAL A 218 -61.87 22.59 -24.62
N GLY A 219 -62.73 21.65 -24.24
CA GLY A 219 -64.17 21.72 -24.37
C GLY A 219 -64.81 22.86 -23.59
N GLU A 220 -65.97 23.24 -24.13
CA GLU A 220 -67.10 23.92 -23.53
C GLU A 220 -67.16 23.80 -21.99
N ILE A 221 -66.99 24.93 -21.30
CA ILE A 221 -67.64 25.16 -20.01
C ILE A 221 -68.42 26.47 -20.16
N VAL A 222 -69.73 26.29 -20.19
CA VAL A 222 -70.77 27.32 -20.12
C VAL A 222 -70.67 28.03 -18.77
N VAL A 223 -70.56 29.37 -18.78
CA VAL A 223 -71.07 30.22 -17.71
C VAL A 223 -71.77 31.42 -18.37
N ASN A 224 -73.09 31.49 -18.15
CA ASN A 224 -73.94 32.59 -18.56
C ASN A 224 -73.89 33.74 -17.54
N VAL A 225 -73.74 34.96 -18.08
CA VAL A 225 -74.39 36.24 -17.74
C VAL A 225 -74.31 36.76 -16.30
N ASP A 226 -73.76 37.98 -16.14
CA ASP A 226 -74.56 39.12 -15.64
C ASP A 226 -73.97 40.48 -16.07
N GLU A 227 -74.85 41.32 -16.62
CA GLU A 227 -74.70 42.75 -16.85
C GLU A 227 -74.86 43.49 -15.52
N ASP A 228 -73.90 44.32 -15.11
CA ASP A 228 -74.19 45.65 -14.56
C ASP A 228 -72.94 46.53 -14.33
N SER A 229 -73.08 47.80 -14.69
CA SER A 229 -72.39 49.00 -14.17
C SER A 229 -70.92 49.35 -14.56
N SER A 230 -70.85 50.32 -15.48
CA SER A 230 -70.11 51.61 -15.46
C SER A 230 -68.59 51.71 -15.25
N ASP A 231 -67.96 52.27 -16.29
CA ASP A 231 -66.89 53.29 -16.31
C ASP A 231 -65.50 52.97 -15.71
N ILE A 232 -64.49 52.86 -16.58
CA ILE A 232 -63.45 53.88 -16.81
C ILE A 232 -62.63 53.51 -18.06
N VAL A 233 -62.55 54.45 -18.99
CA VAL A 233 -61.72 54.41 -20.20
C VAL A 233 -60.24 54.49 -19.83
N GLY A 234 -59.45 53.52 -20.28
CA GLY A 234 -57.99 53.55 -20.23
C GLY A 234 -57.41 52.60 -21.28
N SER A 235 -57.24 53.09 -22.50
CA SER A 235 -56.62 52.40 -23.63
C SER A 235 -55.15 52.04 -23.32
N GLY A 236 -54.88 50.77 -23.07
CA GLY A 236 -53.54 50.19 -23.08
C GLY A 236 -53.55 48.96 -23.99
N SER A 237 -52.92 49.09 -25.15
CA SER A 237 -52.96 48.10 -26.24
C SER A 237 -52.44 46.73 -25.81
N ALA A 238 -52.99 45.68 -26.44
CA ALA A 238 -52.49 44.30 -26.36
C ALA A 238 -50.98 44.16 -26.71
N ASP A 239 -50.38 45.21 -27.26
CA ASP A 239 -48.95 45.30 -27.54
C ASP A 239 -48.11 45.57 -26.28
N GLN A 240 -48.64 46.24 -25.24
CA GLN A 240 -47.90 46.44 -23.99
C GLN A 240 -47.80 45.14 -23.16
N ALA A 241 -48.84 44.30 -23.18
CA ALA A 241 -48.80 42.98 -22.53
C ALA A 241 -47.90 41.98 -23.28
N ARG A 242 -47.78 42.11 -24.62
CA ARG A 242 -46.82 41.34 -25.42
C ARG A 242 -45.38 41.84 -25.21
N ALA A 243 -45.15 43.15 -25.14
CA ALA A 243 -43.82 43.72 -24.89
C ALA A 243 -43.28 43.38 -23.48
N GLN A 244 -44.13 43.37 -22.45
CA GLN A 244 -43.71 42.94 -21.09
C GLN A 244 -43.41 41.45 -21.01
N ARG A 245 -44.15 40.58 -21.73
CA ARG A 245 -43.86 39.14 -21.79
C ARG A 245 -42.60 38.82 -22.60
N GLU A 246 -42.33 39.59 -23.65
CA GLU A 246 -41.11 39.39 -24.45
C GLU A 246 -39.85 39.87 -23.70
N GLN A 247 -39.97 40.94 -22.91
CA GLN A 247 -38.85 41.48 -22.11
C GLN A 247 -38.54 40.65 -20.85
N GLN A 248 -39.52 39.99 -20.24
CA GLN A 248 -39.27 39.00 -19.17
C GLN A 248 -38.64 37.70 -19.67
N SER A 249 -38.85 37.33 -20.94
CA SER A 249 -38.29 36.08 -21.51
C SER A 249 -36.82 36.19 -21.94
N LYS A 250 -36.32 37.40 -22.18
CA LYS A 250 -34.95 37.66 -22.71
C LYS A 250 -33.92 38.06 -21.65
N GLY A 251 -34.29 38.14 -20.37
CA GLY A 251 -33.43 38.64 -19.28
C GLY A 251 -32.86 37.60 -18.30
N ALA A 252 -33.07 36.30 -18.51
CA ALA A 252 -32.46 35.28 -17.66
C ALA A 252 -31.22 34.73 -18.38
N SER A 253 -30.03 35.11 -17.92
CA SER A 253 -28.78 34.58 -18.46
C SER A 253 -28.81 33.04 -18.43
N ALA A 254 -28.14 32.40 -19.40
CA ALA A 254 -28.08 30.95 -19.50
C ALA A 254 -27.64 30.26 -18.17
N LEU A 255 -26.91 30.99 -17.33
CA LEU A 255 -26.55 30.61 -15.97
C LEU A 255 -27.75 30.40 -15.04
N THR A 256 -28.78 31.24 -15.12
CA THR A 256 -29.99 31.14 -14.27
C THR A 256 -30.86 29.94 -14.67
N ARG A 257 -30.91 29.61 -15.97
CA ARG A 257 -31.63 28.43 -16.48
C ARG A 257 -30.87 27.13 -16.20
N LEU A 258 -29.53 27.16 -16.29
CA LEU A 258 -28.67 26.05 -15.86
C LEU A 258 -28.80 25.79 -14.35
N TYR A 259 -28.89 26.84 -13.53
CA TYR A 259 -29.14 26.73 -12.09
C TYR A 259 -30.51 26.09 -11.79
N ALA A 260 -31.56 26.45 -12.53
CA ALA A 260 -32.90 25.88 -12.36
C ALA A 260 -32.98 24.40 -12.76
N ILE A 261 -32.29 23.99 -13.83
CA ILE A 261 -32.21 22.58 -14.27
C ILE A 261 -31.43 21.73 -13.26
N LEU A 262 -30.32 22.26 -12.73
CA LEU A 262 -29.55 21.61 -11.67
C LEU A 262 -30.37 21.49 -10.37
N ALA A 263 -31.19 22.50 -10.03
CA ALA A 263 -32.09 22.46 -8.89
C ALA A 263 -33.24 21.44 -9.05
N ALA A 264 -33.79 21.30 -10.27
CA ALA A 264 -34.86 20.34 -10.57
C ALA A 264 -34.40 18.86 -10.54
N LEU A 265 -33.11 18.60 -10.76
CA LEU A 265 -32.49 17.26 -10.63
C LEU A 265 -32.12 16.89 -9.17
N GLY A 266 -32.42 17.74 -8.19
CA GLY A 266 -32.18 17.47 -6.76
C GLY A 266 -30.72 17.41 -6.32
N LEU A 267 -29.77 17.70 -7.21
CA LEU A 267 -28.33 17.56 -6.96
C LEU A 267 -27.71 18.61 -6.00
N PRO A 268 -28.16 19.88 -5.93
CA PRO A 268 -27.56 20.85 -5.02
C PRO A 268 -28.12 20.76 -3.58
N SER A 269 -29.41 20.45 -3.41
CA SER A 269 -30.10 20.59 -2.12
C SER A 269 -29.99 19.36 -1.21
N VAL A 270 -29.88 18.15 -1.77
CA VAL A 270 -29.71 16.92 -0.97
C VAL A 270 -28.24 16.66 -0.64
N PHE A 271 -27.32 17.03 -1.53
CA PHE A 271 -25.88 16.94 -1.26
C PHE A 271 -25.33 18.15 -0.50
N GLY A 272 -25.78 19.37 -0.78
CA GLY A 272 -25.21 20.59 -0.17
C GLY A 272 -25.38 20.65 1.35
N GLY A 273 -26.59 20.44 1.89
CA GLY A 273 -26.84 20.55 3.33
C GLY A 273 -26.22 19.41 4.15
N ALA A 274 -26.33 18.18 3.66
CA ALA A 274 -25.80 16.99 4.34
C ALA A 274 -24.26 16.93 4.24
N VAL A 275 -23.67 17.22 3.07
CA VAL A 275 -22.22 17.23 2.88
C VAL A 275 -21.60 18.44 3.58
N MET A 276 -22.22 19.61 3.59
CA MET A 276 -21.67 20.80 4.28
C MET A 276 -21.81 20.72 5.81
N GLY A 277 -22.80 19.97 6.31
CA GLY A 277 -22.89 19.54 7.71
C GLY A 277 -21.86 18.46 8.10
N PHE A 278 -21.58 17.49 7.22
CA PHE A 278 -20.56 16.44 7.43
C PHE A 278 -19.11 16.93 7.23
N LEU A 279 -18.89 17.87 6.30
CA LEU A 279 -17.61 18.53 6.01
C LEU A 279 -17.07 19.27 7.24
N LYS A 280 -17.95 19.76 8.12
CA LYS A 280 -17.57 20.42 9.37
C LYS A 280 -17.17 19.45 10.48
N LYS A 281 -17.52 18.16 10.40
CA LYS A 281 -17.29 17.21 11.50
C LYS A 281 -16.20 16.18 11.23
N ASP A 282 -15.96 15.74 10.00
CA ASP A 282 -14.88 14.76 9.72
C ASP A 282 -14.51 14.68 8.22
N ALA A 283 -13.74 15.65 7.72
CA ALA A 283 -13.24 15.65 6.34
C ALA A 283 -12.51 14.34 5.94
N ALA A 284 -11.87 13.67 6.92
CA ALA A 284 -11.23 12.37 6.71
C ALA A 284 -12.22 11.23 6.42
N LYS A 285 -13.38 11.19 7.11
CA LYS A 285 -14.41 10.17 6.86
C LYS A 285 -15.09 10.39 5.52
N LEU A 286 -15.30 11.65 5.13
CA LEU A 286 -15.83 11.99 3.81
C LEU A 286 -14.84 11.61 2.69
N ALA A 287 -13.54 11.89 2.87
CA ALA A 287 -12.50 11.48 1.94
C ALA A 287 -12.43 9.94 1.80
N LEU A 288 -12.55 9.21 2.91
CA LEU A 288 -12.62 7.74 2.92
C LEU A 288 -13.88 7.21 2.21
N PHE A 289 -15.03 7.84 2.43
CA PHE A 289 -16.28 7.50 1.73
C PHE A 289 -16.17 7.74 0.22
N ALA A 290 -15.66 8.92 -0.19
CA ALA A 290 -15.45 9.26 -1.58
C ALA A 290 -14.44 8.30 -2.26
N ALA A 291 -13.33 7.97 -1.59
CA ALA A 291 -12.36 7.01 -2.08
C ALA A 291 -12.94 5.58 -2.20
N ARG A 292 -13.84 5.19 -1.29
CA ARG A 292 -14.43 3.85 -1.25
C ARG A 292 -15.56 3.62 -2.26
N PHE A 293 -16.40 4.62 -2.49
CA PHE A 293 -17.62 4.45 -3.29
C PHE A 293 -17.65 5.32 -4.54
N VAL A 294 -17.25 6.59 -4.45
CA VAL A 294 -17.38 7.55 -5.56
C VAL A 294 -16.27 7.34 -6.58
N ALA A 295 -15.01 7.25 -6.14
CA ALA A 295 -13.86 7.12 -7.04
C ALA A 295 -13.92 5.86 -7.92
N PRO A 296 -14.24 4.65 -7.41
CA PRO A 296 -14.36 3.47 -8.26
C PRO A 296 -15.48 3.58 -9.29
N VAL A 297 -16.62 4.19 -8.93
CA VAL A 297 -17.75 4.40 -9.85
C VAL A 297 -17.37 5.40 -10.94
N LEU A 298 -16.77 6.54 -10.60
CA LEU A 298 -16.32 7.52 -11.58
C LEU A 298 -15.27 6.94 -12.54
N ILE A 299 -14.32 6.17 -12.01
CA ILE A 299 -13.34 5.47 -12.84
C ILE A 299 -14.03 4.45 -13.74
N ALA A 300 -14.93 3.63 -13.22
CA ALA A 300 -15.67 2.65 -14.02
C ALA A 300 -16.48 3.31 -15.14
N VAL A 301 -17.20 4.40 -14.84
CA VAL A 301 -17.94 5.20 -15.83
C VAL A 301 -16.98 5.75 -16.89
N GLY A 302 -15.83 6.29 -16.48
CA GLY A 302 -14.80 6.78 -17.41
C GLY A 302 -14.24 5.68 -18.31
N LEU A 303 -13.96 4.49 -17.76
CA LEU A 303 -13.47 3.34 -18.53
C LEU A 303 -14.52 2.82 -19.50
N VAL A 304 -15.80 2.75 -19.09
CA VAL A 304 -16.92 2.35 -19.95
C VAL A 304 -17.14 3.38 -21.05
N ALA A 305 -17.12 4.67 -20.74
CA ALA A 305 -17.24 5.73 -21.73
C ALA A 305 -16.10 5.68 -22.76
N ALA A 306 -14.86 5.47 -22.31
CA ALA A 306 -13.70 5.34 -23.20
C ALA A 306 -13.79 4.08 -24.08
N ALA A 307 -14.24 2.94 -23.52
CA ALA A 307 -14.46 1.72 -24.28
C ALA A 307 -15.59 1.88 -25.30
N ASN A 308 -16.69 2.55 -24.94
CA ASN A 308 -17.83 2.83 -25.80
C ASN A 308 -17.44 3.77 -26.95
N ASP A 309 -16.73 4.88 -26.66
CA ASP A 309 -16.23 5.80 -27.70
C ASP A 309 -15.28 5.08 -28.66
N SER A 310 -14.42 4.21 -28.13
CA SER A 310 -13.50 3.40 -28.94
C SER A 310 -14.25 2.38 -29.82
N ALA A 311 -15.28 1.73 -29.29
CA ALA A 311 -16.10 0.79 -30.04
C ALA A 311 -16.92 1.48 -31.12
N TRP A 312 -17.51 2.63 -30.80
CA TRP A 312 -18.21 3.46 -31.77
C TRP A 312 -17.28 3.91 -32.90
N ALA A 313 -16.08 4.41 -32.56
CA ALA A 313 -15.08 4.79 -33.54
C ALA A 313 -14.66 3.62 -34.44
N GLY A 314 -14.56 2.40 -33.90
CA GLY A 314 -14.27 1.18 -34.67
C GLY A 314 -15.42 0.79 -35.62
N ALA A 315 -16.67 0.87 -35.17
CA ALA A 315 -17.82 0.55 -36.01
C ALA A 315 -17.94 1.51 -37.20
N VAL A 316 -17.75 2.82 -36.97
CA VAL A 316 -17.83 3.86 -38.00
C VAL A 316 -16.67 3.78 -39.00
N SER A 317 -15.48 3.34 -38.58
CA SER A 317 -14.34 3.19 -39.48
C SER A 317 -14.43 1.98 -40.40
N TRP A 318 -15.21 0.96 -40.03
CA TRP A 318 -15.47 -0.21 -40.88
C TRP A 318 -16.32 0.14 -42.11
N THR A 319 -17.29 1.04 -41.95
CA THR A 319 -18.25 1.41 -43.00
C THR A 319 -17.76 2.51 -43.93
N ASN A 320 -16.64 3.18 -43.60
CA ASN A 320 -16.02 4.20 -44.44
C ASN A 320 -14.88 3.58 -45.25
N ASP A 321 -14.74 3.93 -46.53
CA ASP A 321 -13.65 3.47 -47.43
C ASP A 321 -12.22 3.84 -46.96
N HIS A 322 -12.08 4.45 -45.77
CA HIS A 322 -10.84 4.88 -45.13
C HIS A 322 -10.43 3.95 -43.97
N TRP A 323 -10.57 2.65 -44.16
CA TRP A 323 -10.20 1.64 -43.15
C TRP A 323 -8.70 1.68 -42.82
N PHE A 324 -7.82 1.99 -43.79
CA PHE A 324 -6.36 1.93 -43.63
C PHE A 324 -5.77 2.95 -42.61
N PRO A 325 -6.11 4.26 -42.64
CA PRO A 325 -5.73 5.21 -41.59
C PRO A 325 -6.19 4.81 -40.18
N GLN A 326 -7.27 4.04 -40.08
CA GLN A 326 -7.89 3.63 -38.82
C GLN A 326 -7.16 2.44 -38.17
N PHE A 327 -6.53 1.58 -38.97
CA PHE A 327 -5.59 0.57 -38.46
C PHE A 327 -4.34 1.19 -37.84
N LEU A 328 -3.85 2.34 -38.34
CA LEU A 328 -2.72 3.06 -37.74
C LEU A 328 -3.01 3.48 -36.28
N TRP A 329 -4.27 3.70 -35.92
CA TRP A 329 -4.68 4.02 -34.56
C TRP A 329 -4.67 2.82 -33.59
N LEU A 330 -4.50 1.59 -34.08
CA LEU A 330 -4.18 0.44 -33.24
C LEU A 330 -2.66 0.31 -33.04
N ILE A 331 -1.83 0.87 -33.93
CA ILE A 331 -0.38 0.76 -33.84
C ILE A 331 0.14 1.47 -32.59
N VAL A 332 -0.31 2.68 -32.29
CA VAL A 332 0.19 3.43 -31.12
C VAL A 332 -0.15 2.75 -29.79
N PRO A 333 -1.42 2.38 -29.49
CA PRO A 333 -1.75 1.60 -28.30
C PRO A 333 -1.03 0.25 -28.24
N SER A 334 -0.90 -0.44 -29.38
CA SER A 334 -0.19 -1.73 -29.44
C SER A 334 1.31 -1.55 -29.18
N ALA A 335 1.92 -0.48 -29.67
CA ALA A 335 3.30 -0.13 -29.41
C ALA A 335 3.51 0.21 -27.92
N ILE A 336 2.59 0.95 -27.30
CA ILE A 336 2.61 1.22 -25.85
C ILE A 336 2.55 -0.10 -25.08
N LEU A 337 1.58 -0.97 -25.37
CA LEU A 337 1.47 -2.28 -24.72
C LEU A 337 2.71 -3.14 -24.95
N MET A 338 3.27 -3.13 -26.16
CA MET A 338 4.48 -3.87 -26.52
C MET A 338 5.70 -3.35 -25.74
N ILE A 339 5.90 -2.03 -25.68
CA ILE A 339 6.97 -1.40 -24.92
C ILE A 339 6.84 -1.76 -23.44
N LEU A 340 5.64 -1.61 -22.86
CA LEU A 340 5.39 -1.99 -21.47
C LEU A 340 5.65 -3.48 -21.26
N TYR A 341 5.17 -4.36 -22.14
CA TYR A 341 5.37 -5.80 -22.02
C TYR A 341 6.84 -6.23 -22.08
N LEU A 342 7.62 -5.62 -22.97
CA LEU A 342 9.03 -5.97 -23.21
C LEU A 342 10.00 -5.31 -22.22
N TRP A 343 9.71 -4.09 -21.75
CA TRP A 343 10.67 -3.25 -21.01
C TRP A 343 10.26 -2.98 -19.56
N SER A 344 8.98 -3.08 -19.20
CA SER A 344 8.53 -2.75 -17.85
C SER A 344 8.61 -3.95 -16.91
N ASP A 345 9.08 -3.67 -15.71
CA ASP A 345 8.95 -4.54 -14.54
C ASP A 345 7.94 -3.86 -13.61
N LEU A 346 6.86 -4.57 -13.31
CA LEU A 346 5.75 -4.04 -12.54
C LEU A 346 6.20 -3.61 -11.13
N THR A 347 7.16 -4.32 -10.53
CA THR A 347 7.73 -3.96 -9.22
C THR A 347 8.60 -2.71 -9.36
N ALA A 348 9.39 -2.62 -10.44
CA ALA A 348 10.27 -1.48 -10.65
C ALA A 348 9.52 -0.17 -10.89
N THR A 349 8.29 -0.18 -11.42
CA THR A 349 7.47 1.04 -11.58
C THR A 349 6.63 1.39 -10.35
N SER A 350 6.64 0.54 -9.32
CA SER A 350 5.88 0.74 -8.09
C SER A 350 6.51 1.77 -7.13
N MET A 351 5.83 2.01 -6.01
CA MET A 351 6.35 2.78 -4.88
C MET A 351 7.37 2.00 -4.05
N HIS A 352 7.44 0.67 -4.19
CA HIS A 352 8.30 -0.18 -3.40
C HIS A 352 9.79 0.23 -3.46
N PRO A 353 10.43 0.50 -4.63
CA PRO A 353 11.84 0.89 -4.66
C PRO A 353 12.13 2.20 -3.93
N PHE A 354 11.20 3.17 -4.00
CA PHE A 354 11.33 4.43 -3.27
C PHE A 354 11.27 4.17 -1.76
N TYR A 355 10.26 3.42 -1.33
CA TYR A 355 10.06 3.06 0.07
C TYR A 355 11.24 2.23 0.65
N LYS A 356 11.69 1.19 -0.05
CA LYS A 356 12.89 0.40 0.31
C LYS A 356 14.12 1.28 0.49
N ARG A 357 14.35 2.22 -0.43
CA ARG A 357 15.48 3.15 -0.35
C ARG A 357 15.35 4.14 0.81
N ARG A 358 14.14 4.52 1.22
CA ARG A 358 13.94 5.39 2.40
C ARG A 358 14.17 4.62 3.71
N LEU A 359 13.72 3.37 3.77
CA LEU A 359 14.03 2.49 4.90
C LEU A 359 15.54 2.25 5.04
N ALA A 360 16.22 1.94 3.93
CA ALA A 360 17.66 1.71 3.92
C ALA A 360 18.44 2.91 4.50
N THR A 361 18.02 4.15 4.18
CA THR A 361 18.65 5.36 4.71
C THR A 361 18.59 5.49 6.23
N ALA A 362 17.60 4.91 6.90
CA ALA A 362 17.48 4.97 8.35
C ALA A 362 18.01 3.71 9.06
N PHE A 363 17.81 2.54 8.46
CA PHE A 363 18.00 1.25 9.12
C PHE A 363 19.16 0.42 8.57
N SER A 364 19.64 0.68 7.35
CA SER A 364 20.76 -0.04 6.74
C SER A 364 22.09 0.60 7.13
N LEU A 365 22.49 0.43 8.39
CA LEU A 365 23.67 1.07 8.97
C LEU A 365 24.91 0.15 8.95
N ARG A 366 26.08 0.76 9.03
CA ARG A 366 27.35 0.11 9.36
C ARG A 366 28.14 0.97 10.34
N ARG A 367 28.97 0.32 11.16
CA ARG A 367 30.00 1.02 11.93
C ARG A 367 31.15 1.42 11.03
N VAL A 368 31.73 2.57 11.34
CA VAL A 368 32.98 3.05 10.77
C VAL A 368 33.89 3.39 11.93
N SER A 369 35.08 2.81 11.94
CA SER A 369 36.13 3.15 12.89
C SER A 369 37.15 4.07 12.23
N SER A 370 37.64 5.06 12.98
CA SER A 370 38.82 5.85 12.61
C SER A 370 39.90 5.72 13.69
N GLY A 371 41.14 5.45 13.27
CA GLY A 371 42.32 5.31 14.15
C GLY A 371 43.00 3.94 14.07
N GLU A 372 44.14 3.80 14.73
CA GLU A 372 44.83 2.51 14.91
C GLU A 372 44.05 1.61 15.88
N PRO A 373 44.13 0.27 15.75
CA PRO A 373 43.45 -0.66 16.65
C PRO A 373 44.00 -0.56 18.10
N PRO A 374 43.13 -0.50 19.14
CA PRO A 374 41.68 -0.43 19.10
C PRO A 374 41.20 0.99 18.71
N PRO A 375 40.17 1.10 17.84
CA PRO A 375 39.73 2.39 17.32
C PRO A 375 39.19 3.30 18.42
N ARG A 376 39.65 4.56 18.44
CA ARG A 376 39.28 5.56 19.47
C ARG A 376 37.93 6.20 19.23
N ASP A 377 37.53 6.34 17.96
CA ASP A 377 36.25 6.91 17.55
C ASP A 377 35.48 5.92 16.66
N ILE A 378 34.27 5.56 17.08
CA ILE A 378 33.31 4.76 16.30
C ILE A 378 32.11 5.64 15.98
N ASP A 379 31.77 5.70 14.70
CA ASP A 379 30.54 6.33 14.23
C ASP A 379 29.69 5.32 13.43
N ALA A 380 28.41 5.62 13.23
CA ALA A 380 27.52 4.86 12.36
C ALA A 380 27.15 5.67 11.14
N CYS A 381 27.22 5.04 9.96
CA CYS A 381 26.78 5.67 8.72
C CYS A 381 25.84 4.76 7.92
N GLU A 382 25.08 5.38 7.01
CA GLU A 382 24.28 4.67 6.03
C GLU A 382 25.19 3.85 5.11
N ARG A 383 24.86 2.58 4.90
CA ARG A 383 25.48 1.75 3.86
C ARG A 383 25.14 2.32 2.49
N SER A 384 26.09 2.29 1.56
CA SER A 384 25.77 2.62 0.18
C SER A 384 24.65 1.72 -0.31
N TYR A 385 23.63 2.31 -0.93
CA TYR A 385 22.50 1.55 -1.46
C TYR A 385 22.93 0.57 -2.58
N ASP A 386 24.06 0.85 -3.22
CA ASP A 386 24.64 -0.02 -4.26
C ASP A 386 25.39 -1.23 -3.66
N ASP A 387 25.75 -1.17 -2.37
CA ASP A 387 26.40 -2.26 -1.65
C ASP A 387 25.34 -3.25 -1.15
N LYS A 388 25.21 -4.37 -1.87
CA LYS A 388 24.18 -5.37 -1.58
C LYS A 388 24.49 -6.13 -0.30
N VAL A 389 23.56 -6.08 0.64
CA VAL A 389 23.56 -6.94 1.82
C VAL A 389 22.85 -8.25 1.48
N VAL A 390 23.61 -9.21 0.95
CA VAL A 390 23.11 -10.53 0.52
C VAL A 390 22.47 -11.25 1.70
N LEU A 391 21.23 -11.74 1.53
CA LEU A 391 20.45 -12.28 2.65
C LEU A 391 21.13 -13.52 3.24
N SER A 392 21.69 -14.40 2.40
CA SER A 392 22.37 -15.62 2.87
C SER A 392 23.64 -15.38 3.67
N GLU A 393 24.23 -14.20 3.56
CA GLU A 393 25.50 -13.83 4.22
C GLU A 393 25.25 -12.97 5.48
N THR A 394 23.99 -12.83 5.90
CA THR A 394 23.65 -11.93 7.02
C THR A 394 23.66 -12.58 8.40
N ARG A 395 24.22 -13.79 8.57
CA ARG A 395 24.35 -14.41 9.89
C ARG A 395 25.57 -13.82 10.64
N PRO A 396 25.38 -13.16 11.79
CA PRO A 396 26.50 -12.68 12.59
C PRO A 396 27.29 -13.85 13.17
N HIS A 397 28.59 -13.64 13.29
CA HIS A 397 29.52 -14.58 13.89
C HIS A 397 30.22 -13.93 15.09
N PRO A 398 29.50 -13.72 16.21
CA PRO A 398 30.12 -13.18 17.42
C PRO A 398 31.18 -14.16 17.95
N PRO A 399 32.19 -13.69 18.72
CA PRO A 399 33.26 -14.54 19.24
C PRO A 399 32.79 -15.72 20.11
N ASP A 400 31.63 -15.59 20.74
CA ASP A 400 31.01 -16.64 21.56
C ASP A 400 30.16 -17.62 20.73
N GLY A 401 30.02 -17.39 19.42
CA GLY A 401 29.25 -18.22 18.49
C GLY A 401 27.73 -18.14 18.66
N SER A 402 27.23 -17.35 19.60
CA SER A 402 25.81 -17.35 20.00
C SER A 402 25.05 -16.16 19.41
N TRP A 403 24.19 -16.41 18.42
CA TRP A 403 23.34 -15.37 17.83
C TRP A 403 22.04 -15.97 17.26
N PRO A 404 20.87 -15.33 17.50
CA PRO A 404 19.60 -15.83 17.00
C PRO A 404 19.50 -15.73 15.48
N THR A 405 18.80 -16.69 14.87
CA THR A 405 18.44 -16.60 13.46
C THR A 405 17.31 -15.60 13.28
N LEU A 406 17.55 -14.53 12.51
CA LEU A 406 16.52 -13.56 12.17
C LEU A 406 15.49 -14.18 11.22
N VAL A 407 14.22 -14.13 11.62
CA VAL A 407 13.08 -14.55 10.79
C VAL A 407 12.26 -13.31 10.45
N CYS A 408 12.45 -12.77 9.24
CA CYS A 408 11.60 -11.69 8.73
C CYS A 408 10.30 -12.28 8.19
N CYS A 409 9.21 -12.04 8.91
CA CYS A 409 7.89 -12.59 8.59
C CYS A 409 7.15 -11.67 7.60
N ALA A 410 6.66 -12.26 6.54
CA ALA A 410 5.88 -11.64 5.47
C ALA A 410 4.64 -12.49 5.16
N ALA A 411 3.76 -11.97 4.31
CA ALA A 411 2.55 -12.68 3.89
C ALA A 411 2.56 -12.86 2.37
N ALA A 412 2.38 -14.10 1.91
CA ALA A 412 2.09 -14.39 0.52
C ALA A 412 0.56 -14.37 0.31
N ASN A 413 0.07 -13.41 -0.47
CA ASN A 413 -1.37 -13.29 -0.75
C ASN A 413 -1.78 -14.38 -1.74
N ILE A 414 -2.70 -15.24 -1.31
CA ILE A 414 -3.22 -16.37 -2.09
C ILE A 414 -4.73 -16.40 -1.94
N SER A 415 -5.44 -16.55 -3.04
CA SER A 415 -6.91 -16.55 -3.12
C SER A 415 -7.47 -17.96 -3.40
N ASP A 416 -6.63 -18.99 -3.32
CA ASP A 416 -6.99 -20.37 -3.63
C ASP A 416 -7.68 -21.01 -2.41
N GLU A 417 -8.95 -21.42 -2.60
CA GLU A 417 -9.80 -22.00 -1.54
C GLU A 417 -9.23 -23.28 -0.93
N ALA A 418 -8.40 -24.00 -1.68
CA ALA A 418 -7.75 -25.24 -1.20
C ALA A 418 -6.63 -25.00 -0.18
N ARG A 419 -6.09 -23.78 -0.07
CA ARG A 419 -4.95 -23.46 0.82
C ARG A 419 -5.25 -22.40 1.86
N THR A 420 -6.25 -21.56 1.62
CA THR A 420 -6.61 -20.50 2.56
C THR A 420 -8.07 -20.63 2.95
N ALA A 421 -8.33 -20.65 4.25
CA ALA A 421 -9.68 -20.53 4.77
C ALA A 421 -10.37 -19.24 4.25
N PRO A 422 -11.70 -19.25 4.07
CA PRO A 422 -12.45 -18.09 3.62
C PRO A 422 -12.13 -16.85 4.47
N GLY A 423 -11.85 -15.72 3.81
CA GLY A 423 -11.52 -14.46 4.47
C GLY A 423 -10.03 -14.25 4.75
N ARG A 424 -9.22 -15.31 4.91
CA ARG A 424 -7.79 -15.18 5.24
C ARG A 424 -6.96 -14.66 4.06
N ASN A 425 -7.16 -15.22 2.87
CA ASN A 425 -6.54 -14.82 1.59
C ASN A 425 -5.00 -14.59 1.62
N ALA A 426 -4.29 -15.19 2.57
CA ALA A 426 -2.85 -15.10 2.72
C ALA A 426 -2.32 -16.31 3.50
N VAL A 427 -1.05 -16.64 3.24
CA VAL A 427 -0.28 -17.65 3.98
C VAL A 427 1.05 -17.04 4.42
N THR A 428 1.69 -17.66 5.41
CA THR A 428 3.00 -17.24 5.91
C THR A 428 4.08 -17.34 4.83
N PHE A 429 5.00 -16.39 4.84
CA PHE A 429 6.19 -16.35 4.00
C PHE A 429 7.35 -15.77 4.83
N THR A 430 8.45 -16.49 4.98
CA THR A 430 9.61 -16.05 5.76
C THR A 430 10.82 -15.79 4.88
N PHE A 431 11.60 -14.78 5.28
CA PHE A 431 12.96 -14.54 4.79
C PHE A 431 13.94 -14.83 5.92
N GLU A 432 14.80 -15.81 5.71
CA GLU A 432 15.87 -16.19 6.65
C GLU A 432 17.20 -16.26 5.88
N PRO A 433 18.36 -16.18 6.56
CA PRO A 433 19.66 -16.41 5.92
C PRO A 433 19.77 -17.79 5.28
N ASP A 434 19.13 -18.81 5.87
CA ASP A 434 19.29 -20.21 5.45
C ASP A 434 18.23 -20.64 4.43
N ARG A 435 16.99 -20.13 4.53
CA ARG A 435 15.86 -20.48 3.65
C ARG A 435 14.89 -19.33 3.41
N VAL A 436 14.16 -19.40 2.30
CA VAL A 436 13.06 -18.49 1.96
C VAL A 436 11.83 -19.31 1.59
N GLY A 437 10.65 -18.87 2.02
CA GLY A 437 9.37 -19.45 1.61
C GLY A 437 8.41 -19.69 2.77
N GLY A 438 7.59 -20.73 2.67
CA GLY A 438 6.55 -21.02 3.65
C GLY A 438 6.01 -22.45 3.48
N PRO A 439 5.29 -23.00 4.47
CA PRO A 439 4.74 -24.35 4.41
C PRO A 439 3.84 -24.55 3.18
N GLU A 440 2.96 -23.59 2.89
CA GLU A 440 1.97 -23.67 1.79
C GLU A 440 2.54 -23.32 0.39
N VAL A 441 3.75 -22.74 0.35
CA VAL A 441 4.38 -22.24 -0.89
C VAL A 441 5.74 -22.87 -1.18
N GLY A 442 6.15 -23.82 -0.33
CA GLY A 442 7.46 -24.45 -0.36
C GLY A 442 8.56 -23.60 0.25
N TYR A 443 9.65 -24.27 0.65
CA TYR A 443 10.90 -23.66 1.07
C TYR A 443 12.01 -23.96 0.05
N ILE A 444 12.92 -23.00 -0.09
CA ILE A 444 14.15 -23.15 -0.87
C ILE A 444 15.32 -22.54 -0.08
N PRO A 445 16.54 -23.12 -0.13
CA PRO A 445 17.71 -22.47 0.45
C PRO A 445 17.92 -21.06 -0.11
N THR A 446 18.18 -20.08 0.75
CA THR A 446 18.24 -18.66 0.36
C THR A 446 19.26 -18.41 -0.75
N ARG A 447 20.44 -19.03 -0.64
CA ARG A 447 21.51 -18.93 -1.63
C ARG A 447 21.06 -19.41 -3.03
N HIS A 448 20.27 -20.48 -3.09
CA HIS A 448 19.74 -21.00 -4.36
C HIS A 448 18.66 -20.08 -4.92
N TYR A 449 17.83 -19.49 -4.05
CA TYR A 449 16.83 -18.53 -4.45
C TYR A 449 17.44 -17.24 -5.04
N GLU A 450 18.52 -16.75 -4.45
CA GLU A 450 19.31 -15.63 -4.96
C GLU A 450 19.91 -15.94 -6.35
N GLN A 451 20.40 -17.16 -6.56
CA GLN A 451 20.90 -17.63 -7.86
C GLN A 451 19.79 -17.66 -8.93
N VAL A 452 18.60 -18.17 -8.59
CA VAL A 452 17.44 -18.24 -9.51
C VAL A 452 17.00 -16.84 -9.98
N LEU A 453 17.09 -15.83 -9.12
CA LEU A 453 16.78 -14.43 -9.48
C LEU A 453 17.84 -13.80 -10.38
N GLY A 454 19.10 -14.22 -10.22
CA GLY A 454 20.25 -13.72 -10.95
C GLY A 454 20.57 -12.25 -10.71
N LYS A 455 21.61 -11.74 -11.38
CA LYS A 455 22.14 -10.37 -11.16
C LYS A 455 21.11 -9.25 -11.39
N SER A 456 20.11 -9.46 -12.24
CA SER A 456 19.12 -8.44 -12.60
C SER A 456 18.06 -8.19 -11.52
N ARG A 457 17.84 -9.13 -10.60
CA ARG A 457 16.83 -9.04 -9.54
C ARG A 457 17.39 -9.41 -8.16
N SER A 458 18.70 -9.50 -8.02
CA SER A 458 19.34 -9.77 -6.73
C SER A 458 19.02 -8.68 -5.68
N GLU A 459 18.63 -7.48 -6.10
CA GLU A 459 18.19 -6.41 -5.18
C GLU A 459 16.82 -6.68 -4.56
N ASP A 460 16.04 -7.61 -5.10
CA ASP A 460 14.73 -8.00 -4.58
C ASP A 460 14.87 -9.02 -3.44
N ILE A 461 16.05 -9.63 -3.27
CA ILE A 461 16.40 -10.56 -2.18
C ILE A 461 17.73 -10.13 -1.57
N THR A 462 17.62 -9.12 -0.72
CA THR A 462 18.65 -8.65 0.21
C THR A 462 18.00 -8.51 1.57
N LEU A 463 18.78 -8.42 2.66
CA LEU A 463 18.19 -8.16 3.97
C LEU A 463 17.37 -6.84 4.01
N PRO A 464 17.84 -5.71 3.46
CA PRO A 464 17.00 -4.52 3.30
C PRO A 464 15.72 -4.74 2.50
N ALA A 465 15.74 -5.59 1.48
CA ALA A 465 14.54 -5.92 0.71
C ALA A 465 13.56 -6.77 1.53
N ALA A 466 14.04 -7.81 2.21
CA ALA A 466 13.23 -8.63 3.11
C ALA A 466 12.52 -7.78 4.17
N VAL A 467 13.27 -6.87 4.80
CA VAL A 467 12.77 -5.91 5.81
C VAL A 467 11.74 -4.94 5.22
N ALA A 468 11.95 -4.45 3.99
CA ALA A 468 10.97 -3.59 3.33
C ALA A 468 9.70 -4.35 2.94
N ILE A 469 9.83 -5.59 2.46
CA ILE A 469 8.68 -6.41 2.06
C ILE A 469 7.88 -6.81 3.30
N SER A 470 8.53 -7.21 4.40
CA SER A 470 7.86 -7.54 5.66
C SER A 470 7.14 -6.35 6.28
N GLY A 471 7.48 -5.10 5.90
CA GLY A 471 6.82 -3.85 6.30
C GLY A 471 5.88 -3.22 5.27
N ALA A 472 5.58 -3.90 4.17
CA ALA A 472 4.82 -3.37 3.04
C ALA A 472 3.29 -3.29 3.30
N ALA A 473 2.90 -2.50 4.30
CA ALA A 473 1.55 -2.46 4.89
C ALA A 473 0.44 -1.88 3.99
N LEU A 474 0.77 -1.30 2.83
CA LEU A 474 -0.22 -0.77 1.88
C LEU A 474 -0.08 -1.46 0.53
N SER A 475 -1.06 -2.32 0.20
CA SER A 475 -1.09 -3.08 -1.05
C SER A 475 -2.53 -3.35 -1.52
N PRO A 476 -2.77 -3.68 -2.80
CA PRO A 476 -4.10 -4.02 -3.31
C PRO A 476 -4.68 -5.30 -2.70
N SER A 477 -3.79 -6.25 -2.36
CA SER A 477 -4.08 -7.46 -1.58
C SER A 477 -3.30 -7.39 -0.28
N MET A 478 -3.99 -7.59 0.84
CA MET A 478 -3.48 -7.46 2.21
C MET A 478 -4.05 -8.58 3.10
N GLY A 479 -4.12 -9.81 2.59
CA GLY A 479 -4.69 -10.96 3.29
C GLY A 479 -6.09 -10.69 3.85
N HIS A 480 -6.27 -10.93 5.14
CA HIS A 480 -7.54 -10.72 5.84
C HIS A 480 -7.93 -9.23 5.93
N MET A 481 -6.97 -8.31 5.78
CA MET A 481 -7.20 -6.87 5.74
C MET A 481 -7.59 -6.34 4.35
N THR A 482 -7.70 -7.22 3.34
CA THR A 482 -8.00 -6.81 1.96
C THR A 482 -9.38 -6.17 1.84
N LYS A 483 -9.41 -4.87 1.51
CA LYS A 483 -10.64 -4.16 1.17
C LYS A 483 -10.92 -4.29 -0.33
N ARG A 484 -11.73 -5.28 -0.72
CA ARG A 484 -12.04 -5.59 -2.14
C ARG A 484 -12.49 -4.38 -2.97
N SER A 485 -13.24 -3.44 -2.37
CA SER A 485 -13.68 -2.21 -3.05
C SER A 485 -12.54 -1.25 -3.40
N LEU A 486 -11.42 -1.32 -2.68
CA LEU A 486 -10.25 -0.44 -2.88
C LEU A 486 -9.14 -1.12 -3.67
N THR A 487 -9.14 -2.44 -3.81
CA THR A 487 -8.11 -3.23 -4.51
C THR A 487 -7.83 -2.67 -5.91
N PHE A 488 -8.88 -2.47 -6.72
CA PHE A 488 -8.73 -1.90 -8.06
C PHE A 488 -8.11 -0.49 -8.04
N LEU A 489 -8.59 0.38 -7.13
CA LEU A 489 -8.14 1.76 -7.02
C LEU A 489 -6.66 1.83 -6.60
N LEU A 490 -6.27 1.09 -5.57
CA LEU A 490 -4.90 1.03 -5.05
C LEU A 490 -3.93 0.54 -6.12
N ALA A 491 -4.32 -0.49 -6.88
CA ALA A 491 -3.54 -0.99 -8.00
C ALA A 491 -3.41 0.06 -9.10
N LEU A 492 -4.52 0.71 -9.50
CA LEU A 492 -4.55 1.73 -10.55
C LEU A 492 -3.69 2.95 -10.20
N VAL A 493 -3.84 3.51 -8.99
CA VAL A 493 -3.08 4.68 -8.54
C VAL A 493 -1.64 4.36 -8.12
N ASN A 494 -1.22 3.10 -8.25
CA ASN A 494 0.11 2.61 -7.88
C ASN A 494 0.44 2.80 -6.38
N ALA A 495 -0.60 2.84 -5.53
CA ALA A 495 -0.49 2.87 -4.08
C ALA A 495 -0.25 1.44 -3.56
N ARG A 496 0.96 0.92 -3.83
CA ARG A 496 1.35 -0.45 -3.49
C ARG A 496 2.82 -0.54 -3.09
N LEU A 497 3.07 -1.29 -2.02
CA LEU A 497 4.39 -1.60 -1.49
C LEU A 497 4.74 -3.08 -1.63
N GLY A 498 3.75 -3.95 -1.80
CA GLY A 498 3.96 -5.38 -2.07
C GLY A 498 4.66 -5.65 -3.38
N VAL A 499 5.30 -6.80 -3.47
CA VAL A 499 6.15 -7.19 -4.60
C VAL A 499 5.81 -8.58 -5.11
N TRP A 500 6.04 -8.80 -6.41
CA TRP A 500 5.95 -10.13 -7.01
C TRP A 500 7.31 -10.83 -6.95
N LEU A 501 7.37 -11.89 -6.14
CA LEU A 501 8.56 -12.74 -6.01
C LEU A 501 8.33 -14.08 -6.71
N PRO A 502 9.37 -14.69 -7.32
CA PRO A 502 9.26 -16.04 -7.85
C PRO A 502 8.70 -17.01 -6.81
N ASN A 503 7.88 -17.96 -7.24
CA ASN A 503 7.35 -18.97 -6.33
C ASN A 503 8.49 -19.89 -5.83
N PRO A 504 8.74 -20.00 -4.51
CA PRO A 504 9.81 -20.84 -3.95
C PRO A 504 9.73 -22.29 -4.42
N ARG A 505 8.54 -22.89 -4.47
CA ARG A 505 8.35 -24.27 -4.95
C ARG A 505 8.83 -24.44 -6.40
N LEU A 506 8.40 -23.54 -7.28
CA LEU A 506 8.79 -23.58 -8.70
C LEU A 506 10.26 -23.24 -8.91
N ALA A 507 10.83 -22.36 -8.08
CA ALA A 507 12.25 -22.05 -8.08
C ALA A 507 13.08 -23.28 -7.65
N ALA A 508 12.63 -24.02 -6.63
CA ALA A 508 13.30 -25.22 -6.15
C ALA A 508 13.25 -26.36 -7.18
N GLU A 509 12.07 -26.64 -7.75
CA GLU A 509 11.90 -27.64 -8.82
C GLU A 509 12.85 -27.38 -10.00
N ARG A 510 13.04 -26.11 -10.36
CA ARG A 510 13.93 -25.73 -11.44
C ARG A 510 15.39 -25.90 -11.08
N HIS A 511 15.81 -25.43 -9.90
CA HIS A 511 17.18 -25.61 -9.44
C HIS A 511 17.58 -27.09 -9.43
N LEU A 512 16.66 -27.98 -9.01
CA LEU A 512 16.86 -29.42 -9.08
C LEU A 512 17.02 -29.93 -10.52
N ARG A 513 16.17 -29.48 -11.46
CA ARG A 513 16.30 -29.85 -12.88
C ARG A 513 17.63 -29.39 -13.49
N GLU A 514 18.05 -28.17 -13.17
CA GLU A 514 19.32 -27.61 -13.64
C GLU A 514 20.51 -28.40 -13.07
N ALA A 515 20.49 -28.72 -11.77
CA ALA A 515 21.52 -29.53 -11.13
C ALA A 515 21.62 -30.94 -11.74
N VAL A 516 20.48 -31.59 -12.03
CA VAL A 516 20.43 -32.89 -12.70
C VAL A 516 20.98 -32.81 -14.12
N ALA A 517 20.54 -31.81 -14.90
CA ALA A 517 21.01 -31.61 -16.28
C ALA A 517 22.54 -31.44 -16.34
N THR A 518 23.12 -30.63 -15.44
CA THR A 518 24.58 -30.45 -15.33
C THR A 518 25.32 -31.70 -14.87
N ALA A 519 24.70 -32.55 -14.06
CA ALA A 519 25.32 -33.80 -13.61
C ALA A 519 25.30 -34.89 -14.69
N SER A 520 24.36 -34.82 -15.63
CA SER A 520 24.21 -35.78 -16.74
C SER A 520 24.94 -35.39 -18.03
N SER A 521 25.51 -34.19 -18.12
CA SER A 521 26.29 -33.76 -19.29
C SER A 521 27.78 -34.06 -19.12
N GLU A 522 28.35 -34.89 -20.00
CA GLU A 522 29.81 -35.13 -20.10
C GLU A 522 30.58 -33.97 -20.74
N ASP A 523 29.86 -32.98 -21.28
CA ASP A 523 30.41 -31.81 -21.94
C ASP A 523 30.52 -30.62 -20.94
N PRO A 524 31.73 -30.17 -20.56
CA PRO A 524 31.95 -29.08 -19.60
C PRO A 524 31.31 -27.75 -20.03
N ASP A 525 31.06 -27.57 -21.34
CA ASP A 525 30.51 -26.35 -21.93
C ASP A 525 29.00 -26.45 -22.23
N ALA A 526 28.36 -27.60 -22.03
CA ALA A 526 26.92 -27.79 -22.26
C ALA A 526 26.03 -27.11 -21.20
N GLY A 527 26.59 -26.74 -20.04
CA GLY A 527 25.89 -26.00 -18.98
C GLY A 527 25.37 -24.61 -19.42
N ASP A 528 25.89 -24.07 -20.53
CA ASP A 528 25.48 -22.77 -21.07
C ASP A 528 24.35 -22.86 -22.13
N PHE A 529 24.02 -24.06 -22.63
CA PHE A 529 23.11 -24.22 -23.77
C PHE A 529 21.62 -24.27 -23.40
N GLU A 530 21.26 -24.69 -22.18
CA GLU A 530 19.84 -24.89 -21.77
C GLU A 530 19.21 -23.77 -20.90
N VAL A 531 19.96 -22.72 -20.53
CA VAL A 531 19.49 -21.66 -19.61
C VAL A 531 18.80 -20.48 -20.32
N LYS A 532 18.54 -20.56 -21.64
CA LYS A 532 17.98 -19.42 -22.41
C LYS A 532 16.48 -19.18 -22.23
N VAL A 533 15.68 -20.17 -21.83
CA VAL A 533 14.20 -20.07 -21.88
C VAL A 533 13.58 -19.33 -20.69
N TRP A 534 14.29 -19.22 -19.56
CA TRP A 534 13.97 -18.25 -18.49
C TRP A 534 14.94 -17.07 -18.50
N ARG A 535 15.04 -16.38 -19.64
CA ARG A 535 15.52 -14.99 -19.65
C ARG A 535 14.56 -14.14 -18.80
N ARG A 536 14.91 -13.97 -17.51
CA ARG A 536 14.43 -12.95 -16.57
C ARG A 536 12.96 -13.13 -16.15
N PRO A 537 12.68 -13.83 -15.03
CA PRO A 537 11.35 -13.80 -14.45
C PRO A 537 11.05 -12.40 -13.94
N LYS A 538 10.43 -11.60 -14.80
CA LYS A 538 9.90 -10.30 -14.44
C LYS A 538 8.38 -10.40 -14.40
N PRO A 539 7.73 -9.90 -13.35
CA PRO A 539 6.29 -9.71 -13.36
C PRO A 539 5.99 -8.66 -14.44
N ARG A 540 5.63 -9.15 -15.64
CA ARG A 540 5.24 -8.27 -16.75
C ARG A 540 4.02 -7.46 -16.36
N PHE A 541 3.76 -6.37 -17.08
CA PHE A 541 2.64 -5.49 -16.78
C PHE A 541 1.26 -6.18 -16.84
N THR A 542 1.15 -7.34 -17.49
CA THR A 542 -0.05 -8.19 -17.44
C THR A 542 -0.40 -8.67 -16.03
N TRP A 543 0.55 -8.72 -15.10
CA TRP A 543 0.32 -9.04 -13.69
C TRP A 543 -0.45 -7.93 -12.94
N LEU A 544 -0.49 -6.70 -13.47
CA LEU A 544 -1.33 -5.64 -12.93
C LEU A 544 -2.82 -6.04 -12.93
N TRP A 545 -3.27 -6.81 -13.94
CA TRP A 545 -4.63 -7.34 -13.97
C TRP A 545 -4.92 -8.32 -12.82
N ARG A 546 -3.91 -9.02 -12.31
CA ARG A 546 -4.08 -9.91 -11.16
C ARG A 546 -4.22 -9.10 -9.88
N GLU A 547 -3.38 -8.08 -9.71
CA GLU A 547 -3.47 -7.13 -8.58
C GLU A 547 -4.82 -6.40 -8.56
N MET A 548 -5.26 -5.86 -9.70
CA MET A 548 -6.53 -5.14 -9.81
C MET A 548 -7.75 -6.00 -9.48
N ARG A 549 -7.68 -7.31 -9.76
CA ARG A 549 -8.74 -8.26 -9.39
C ARG A 549 -8.59 -8.81 -7.97
N GLY A 550 -7.44 -8.60 -7.33
CA GLY A 550 -7.10 -9.21 -6.05
C GLY A 550 -7.11 -10.73 -6.08
N ARG A 551 -6.83 -11.35 -7.24
CA ARG A 551 -6.86 -12.80 -7.44
C ARG A 551 -5.44 -13.33 -7.65
N ASN A 552 -4.90 -13.94 -6.61
CA ASN A 552 -3.52 -14.43 -6.59
C ASN A 552 -3.54 -15.94 -6.39
N SER A 553 -2.85 -16.69 -7.26
CA SER A 553 -2.80 -18.15 -7.13
C SER A 553 -1.47 -18.55 -6.49
N GLY A 554 -1.52 -19.49 -5.56
CA GLY A 554 -0.36 -20.11 -4.90
C GLY A 554 0.45 -21.02 -5.81
N ASP A 555 -0.11 -21.44 -6.95
CA ASP A 555 0.59 -22.19 -8.00
C ASP A 555 1.11 -21.28 -9.13
N GLY A 556 0.94 -19.97 -8.99
CA GLY A 556 1.47 -18.99 -9.94
C GLY A 556 3.00 -18.99 -9.99
N ARG A 557 3.54 -18.57 -11.15
CA ARG A 557 4.99 -18.33 -11.32
C ARG A 557 5.57 -17.32 -10.33
N PHE A 558 4.73 -16.38 -9.89
CA PHE A 558 5.06 -15.38 -8.89
C PHE A 558 4.00 -15.36 -7.80
N LEU A 559 4.44 -15.08 -6.58
CA LEU A 559 3.61 -14.84 -5.40
C LEU A 559 3.64 -13.35 -5.09
N TYR A 560 2.49 -12.81 -4.68
CA TYR A 560 2.39 -11.42 -4.26
C TYR A 560 2.65 -11.31 -2.76
N VAL A 561 3.87 -10.89 -2.41
CA VAL A 561 4.36 -10.87 -1.04
C VAL A 561 4.28 -9.47 -0.46
N THR A 562 3.76 -9.37 0.76
CA THR A 562 3.44 -8.12 1.46
C THR A 562 3.79 -8.21 2.94
N ASP A 563 3.44 -7.19 3.73
CA ASP A 563 3.63 -7.14 5.18
C ASP A 563 3.17 -8.43 5.88
N GLY A 564 3.96 -8.90 6.85
CA GLY A 564 3.63 -10.10 7.64
C GLY A 564 2.32 -9.97 8.40
N GLY A 565 1.98 -8.77 8.84
CA GLY A 565 0.73 -8.47 9.54
C GLY A 565 -0.54 -8.70 8.70
N HIS A 566 -0.43 -8.90 7.39
CA HIS A 566 -1.55 -9.34 6.56
C HIS A 566 -1.92 -10.83 6.76
N TRP A 567 -1.03 -11.61 7.37
CA TRP A 567 -1.28 -12.97 7.83
C TRP A 567 -1.29 -13.06 9.36
N GLU A 568 -0.22 -12.64 10.03
CA GLU A 568 -0.07 -12.66 11.49
C GLU A 568 0.92 -11.56 11.93
N ASN A 569 0.55 -10.73 12.91
CA ASN A 569 1.22 -9.44 13.16
C ASN A 569 2.26 -9.44 14.31
N LEU A 570 2.47 -10.57 15.00
CA LEU A 570 3.41 -10.73 16.12
C LEU A 570 4.66 -11.57 15.76
N GLY A 571 4.58 -12.43 14.74
CA GLY A 571 5.61 -13.42 14.42
C GLY A 571 5.60 -14.62 15.37
N LEU A 572 4.58 -14.72 16.23
CA LEU A 572 4.44 -15.74 17.27
C LEU A 572 4.27 -17.14 16.66
N VAL A 573 3.42 -17.25 15.64
CA VAL A 573 3.11 -18.55 15.01
C VAL A 573 4.36 -19.13 14.34
N GLU A 574 5.25 -18.30 13.81
CA GLU A 574 6.51 -18.76 13.22
C GLU A 574 7.52 -19.25 14.26
N LEU A 575 7.56 -18.67 15.47
CA LEU A 575 8.36 -19.19 16.58
C LEU A 575 7.83 -20.53 17.08
N LEU A 576 6.50 -20.65 17.22
CA LEU A 576 5.85 -21.91 17.60
C LEU A 576 6.09 -23.00 16.56
N ARG A 577 6.02 -22.67 15.26
CA ARG A 577 6.32 -23.63 14.17
C ARG A 577 7.74 -24.18 14.24
N ARG A 578 8.68 -23.43 14.82
CA ARG A 578 10.09 -23.83 15.03
C ARG A 578 10.31 -24.60 16.33
N GLY A 579 9.27 -24.84 17.13
CA GLY A 579 9.36 -25.62 18.36
C GLY A 579 9.94 -24.85 19.54
N CYS A 580 9.95 -23.50 19.51
CA CYS A 580 10.40 -22.69 20.64
C CYS A 580 9.56 -22.99 21.89
N THR A 581 10.22 -23.20 23.03
CA THR A 581 9.56 -23.49 24.32
C THR A 581 9.57 -22.30 25.27
N LYS A 582 10.38 -21.27 25.00
CA LYS A 582 10.45 -20.05 25.81
C LYS A 582 10.33 -18.84 24.88
N ILE A 583 9.23 -18.10 24.99
CA ILE A 583 8.90 -17.02 24.04
C ILE A 583 8.73 -15.69 24.78
N TYR A 584 9.41 -14.67 24.30
CA TYR A 584 9.15 -13.27 24.66
C TYR A 584 8.46 -12.60 23.47
N CYS A 585 7.24 -12.15 23.63
CA CYS A 585 6.44 -11.54 22.57
C CYS A 585 6.19 -10.05 22.90
N PHE A 586 6.74 -9.15 22.08
CA PHE A 586 6.62 -7.71 22.25
C PHE A 586 5.67 -7.13 21.19
N ASP A 587 4.48 -6.77 21.61
CA ASP A 587 3.41 -6.24 20.78
C ASP A 587 3.38 -4.71 20.80
N ALA A 588 3.71 -4.12 19.65
CA ALA A 588 3.59 -2.69 19.39
C ALA A 588 2.54 -2.39 18.30
N ALA A 589 1.56 -3.28 18.13
CA ALA A 589 0.38 -3.06 17.31
C ALA A 589 -0.43 -1.84 17.81
N GLY A 590 -1.30 -1.34 16.93
CA GLY A 590 -2.08 -0.13 17.19
C GLY A 590 -3.54 -0.42 17.50
N ASP A 591 -3.83 -1.69 17.81
CA ASP A 591 -5.12 -2.13 18.30
C ASP A 591 -5.37 -1.53 19.69
N GLN A 592 -6.62 -1.18 19.94
CA GLN A 592 -7.03 -0.63 21.23
C GLN A 592 -6.79 -1.69 22.32
N GLU A 593 -6.28 -1.26 23.48
CA GLU A 593 -6.00 -2.07 24.68
C GLU A 593 -7.23 -2.81 25.23
N GLU A 594 -8.42 -2.53 24.71
CA GLU A 594 -9.64 -3.22 25.11
C GLU A 594 -9.92 -4.50 24.30
N THR A 595 -9.41 -4.55 23.06
CA THR A 595 -9.80 -5.56 22.07
C THR A 595 -8.87 -6.76 22.02
N PHE A 596 -7.56 -6.55 22.25
CA PHE A 596 -6.51 -7.57 22.14
C PHE A 596 -6.60 -8.42 20.86
N PHE A 597 -7.08 -7.81 19.78
CA PHE A 597 -7.40 -8.52 18.55
C PHE A 597 -6.16 -9.19 17.94
N THR A 598 -5.01 -8.50 18.00
CA THR A 598 -3.75 -9.00 17.43
C THR A 598 -3.30 -10.33 18.06
N ILE A 599 -3.30 -10.41 19.39
CA ILE A 599 -2.92 -11.64 20.10
C ILE A 599 -4.02 -12.71 19.99
N GLY A 600 -5.29 -12.32 19.98
CA GLY A 600 -6.41 -13.22 19.73
C GLY A 600 -6.32 -13.93 18.38
N GLU A 601 -5.97 -13.19 17.31
CA GLU A 601 -5.72 -13.76 15.99
C GLU A 601 -4.53 -14.72 15.98
N ALA A 602 -3.43 -14.37 16.66
CA ALA A 602 -2.25 -15.22 16.75
C ALA A 602 -2.54 -16.53 17.51
N ILE A 603 -3.30 -16.49 18.61
CA ILE A 603 -3.75 -17.69 19.35
C ILE A 603 -4.65 -18.56 18.47
N ALA A 604 -5.62 -17.96 17.77
CA ALA A 604 -6.50 -18.70 16.86
C ALA A 604 -5.74 -19.35 15.69
N LEU A 605 -4.73 -18.65 15.14
CA LEU A 605 -3.84 -19.20 14.11
C LEU A 605 -2.94 -20.30 14.65
N ALA A 606 -2.33 -20.13 15.83
CA ALA A 606 -1.52 -21.18 16.46
C ALA A 606 -2.32 -22.48 16.66
N ARG A 607 -3.57 -22.37 17.13
CA ARG A 607 -4.49 -23.50 17.27
C ARG A 607 -4.82 -24.14 15.93
N SER A 608 -5.27 -23.34 14.95
CA SER A 608 -5.77 -23.87 13.68
C SER A 608 -4.69 -24.38 12.73
N GLU A 609 -3.48 -23.81 12.77
CA GLU A 609 -2.37 -24.15 11.87
C GLU A 609 -1.38 -25.14 12.47
N LEU A 610 -1.17 -25.09 13.79
CA LEU A 610 -0.15 -25.88 14.48
C LEU A 610 -0.72 -26.83 15.54
N GLY A 611 -2.01 -26.75 15.86
CA GLY A 611 -2.61 -27.49 16.97
C GLY A 611 -2.07 -27.07 18.35
N VAL A 612 -1.45 -25.90 18.46
CA VAL A 612 -0.88 -25.39 19.71
C VAL A 612 -1.94 -24.61 20.48
N GLU A 613 -2.25 -25.06 21.69
CA GLU A 613 -3.12 -24.33 22.61
C GLU A 613 -2.28 -23.40 23.49
N ILE A 614 -2.69 -22.14 23.57
CA ILE A 614 -2.02 -21.09 24.35
C ILE A 614 -2.98 -20.63 25.45
N ASP A 615 -2.57 -20.78 26.70
CA ASP A 615 -3.25 -20.25 27.87
C ASP A 615 -2.60 -18.92 28.29
N LEU A 616 -3.32 -17.82 28.04
CA LEU A 616 -2.88 -16.45 28.27
C LEU A 616 -4.09 -15.59 28.64
N LYS A 617 -3.91 -14.68 29.60
CA LYS A 617 -4.94 -13.75 30.08
C LYS A 617 -4.61 -12.30 29.70
N PRO A 618 -4.70 -11.91 28.41
CA PRO A 618 -4.34 -10.56 27.97
C PRO A 618 -5.20 -9.46 28.59
N GLU A 619 -6.42 -9.78 29.05
CA GLU A 619 -7.34 -8.85 29.71
C GLU A 619 -6.75 -8.16 30.95
N LEU A 620 -5.74 -8.75 31.59
CA LEU A 620 -5.04 -8.15 32.73
C LEU A 620 -4.26 -6.88 32.36
N ILE A 621 -3.93 -6.69 31.08
CA ILE A 621 -3.24 -5.47 30.58
C ILE A 621 -4.22 -4.29 30.43
N ARG A 622 -5.54 -4.55 30.42
CA ARG A 622 -6.54 -3.50 30.20
C ARG A 622 -6.40 -2.39 31.28
N PRO A 623 -6.53 -1.11 30.90
CA PRO A 623 -6.66 -0.03 31.87
C PRO A 623 -7.84 -0.27 32.83
N ASN A 624 -7.64 0.05 34.11
CA ASN A 624 -8.72 0.02 35.10
C ASN A 624 -9.79 1.06 34.72
N GLU A 625 -11.05 0.82 35.10
CA GLU A 625 -12.13 1.76 34.82
C GLU A 625 -11.81 3.17 35.36
N GLY A 626 -11.87 4.17 34.49
CA GLY A 626 -11.54 5.57 34.82
C GLY A 626 -10.05 5.89 34.90
N SER A 627 -9.16 4.91 34.79
CA SER A 627 -7.70 5.14 34.73
C SER A 627 -7.21 5.30 33.28
N LYS A 628 -6.22 6.17 33.10
CA LYS A 628 -5.48 6.31 31.83
C LYS A 628 -4.33 5.29 31.71
N TYR A 629 -4.06 4.57 32.79
CA TYR A 629 -2.91 3.67 32.92
C TYR A 629 -3.39 2.22 33.06
N SER A 630 -2.63 1.33 32.44
CA SER A 630 -2.80 -0.12 32.58
C SER A 630 -2.30 -0.60 33.94
N ALA A 631 -2.94 -1.65 34.48
CA ALA A 631 -2.48 -2.29 35.71
C ALA A 631 -1.13 -3.00 35.51
N THR A 632 -0.95 -3.64 34.36
CA THR A 632 0.32 -4.22 33.90
C THR A 632 0.50 -3.98 32.40
N ASP A 633 1.75 -4.04 31.94
CA ASP A 633 2.14 -3.94 30.53
C ASP A 633 2.47 -5.30 29.90
N HIS A 634 2.49 -6.36 30.71
CA HIS A 634 2.80 -7.71 30.27
C HIS A 634 2.09 -8.78 31.12
N VAL A 635 1.94 -9.97 30.54
CA VAL A 635 1.35 -11.15 31.17
C VAL A 635 2.17 -12.41 30.87
N TYR A 636 2.18 -13.33 31.82
CA TYR A 636 2.76 -14.67 31.67
C TYR A 636 1.67 -15.65 31.25
N GLY A 637 2.03 -16.60 30.39
CA GLY A 637 1.17 -17.70 29.98
C GLY A 637 1.97 -18.95 29.63
N THR A 638 1.24 -20.01 29.33
CA THR A 638 1.82 -21.30 28.93
C THR A 638 1.19 -21.76 27.63
N PHE A 639 1.85 -22.69 26.94
CA PHE A 639 1.29 -23.31 25.75
C PHE A 639 1.74 -24.75 25.63
N ARG A 640 0.97 -25.57 24.90
CA ARG A 640 1.24 -26.99 24.72
C ARG A 640 1.28 -27.38 23.25
N TYR A 641 2.33 -28.09 22.84
CA TYR A 641 2.43 -28.69 21.51
C TYR A 641 1.57 -29.96 21.41
N PRO A 642 1.01 -30.27 20.22
CA PRO A 642 0.19 -31.47 20.00
C PRO A 642 1.02 -32.76 19.87
N ASP A 643 2.32 -32.73 20.21
CA ASP A 643 3.16 -33.92 20.15
C ASP A 643 2.78 -34.93 21.26
N PRO A 644 3.07 -36.24 21.08
CA PRO A 644 2.71 -37.24 22.10
C PRO A 644 3.36 -37.00 23.46
N SER A 645 4.48 -36.27 23.49
CA SER A 645 5.14 -35.83 24.73
C SER A 645 4.38 -34.71 25.44
N GLY A 646 3.43 -34.05 24.78
CA GLY A 646 2.70 -32.90 25.29
C GLY A 646 3.64 -31.77 25.72
N ARG A 647 4.73 -31.53 24.97
CA ARG A 647 5.76 -30.56 25.39
C ARG A 647 5.12 -29.21 25.68
N GLU A 648 5.38 -28.72 26.89
CA GLU A 648 4.91 -27.42 27.35
C GLU A 648 5.98 -26.35 27.13
N GLY A 649 5.52 -25.13 26.88
CA GLY A 649 6.34 -23.94 26.77
C GLY A 649 5.74 -22.78 27.56
N SER A 650 6.56 -21.76 27.79
CA SER A 650 6.19 -20.54 28.50
C SER A 650 6.29 -19.35 27.56
N ILE A 651 5.33 -18.42 27.70
CA ILE A 651 5.30 -17.18 26.95
C ILE A 651 5.14 -16.00 27.91
N VAL A 652 5.92 -14.94 27.69
CA VAL A 652 5.60 -13.62 28.23
C VAL A 652 5.14 -12.74 27.07
N PHE A 653 3.88 -12.31 27.13
CA PHE A 653 3.29 -11.38 26.18
C PHE A 653 3.30 -9.98 26.79
N ALA A 654 4.03 -9.08 26.15
CA ALA A 654 4.19 -7.69 26.52
C ALA A 654 3.53 -6.80 25.47
N LYS A 655 2.71 -5.84 25.88
CA LYS A 655 2.06 -4.88 24.99
C LYS A 655 2.62 -3.49 25.25
N ALA A 656 2.63 -2.65 24.22
CA ALA A 656 2.85 -1.21 24.37
C ALA A 656 1.67 -0.58 25.14
N ALA A 657 1.76 -0.61 26.47
CA ALA A 657 0.80 -0.07 27.42
C ALA A 657 1.54 0.74 28.48
N VAL A 658 0.95 1.83 28.98
CA VAL A 658 1.59 2.70 29.98
C VAL A 658 1.01 2.39 31.35
N THR A 659 1.84 1.97 32.29
CA THR A 659 1.47 1.65 33.67
C THR A 659 1.76 2.81 34.62
N GLU A 660 1.22 2.77 35.84
CA GLU A 660 1.45 3.83 36.85
C GLU A 660 2.91 3.91 37.32
N ASP A 661 3.61 2.78 37.33
CA ASP A 661 5.04 2.65 37.65
C ASP A 661 5.95 2.97 36.46
N ALA A 662 5.38 3.29 35.28
CA ALA A 662 6.18 3.66 34.12
C ALA A 662 7.07 4.89 34.41
N PRO A 663 8.23 5.00 33.74
CA PRO A 663 9.14 6.13 33.90
C PRO A 663 8.42 7.49 33.79
N TRP A 664 8.81 8.43 34.65
CA TRP A 664 8.13 9.72 34.79
C TRP A 664 8.02 10.48 33.46
N ASP A 665 9.07 10.46 32.64
CA ASP A 665 9.12 11.09 31.33
C ASP A 665 8.12 10.48 30.34
N VAL A 666 7.94 9.15 30.37
CA VAL A 666 6.95 8.43 29.57
C VAL A 666 5.52 8.78 30.01
N ARG A 667 5.26 8.86 31.32
CA ARG A 667 3.95 9.28 31.85
C ARG A 667 3.65 10.75 31.51
N ALA A 668 4.63 11.64 31.66
CA ALA A 668 4.50 13.03 31.25
C ALA A 668 4.21 13.18 29.74
N TYR A 669 4.80 12.31 28.91
CA TYR A 669 4.50 12.28 27.47
C TYR A 669 3.05 11.81 27.20
N LYS A 670 2.59 10.75 27.88
CA LYS A 670 1.19 10.25 27.79
C LYS A 670 0.17 11.33 28.19
N GLU A 671 0.45 12.08 29.24
CA GLU A 671 -0.43 13.19 29.69
C GLU A 671 -0.50 14.31 28.65
N ARG A 672 0.61 14.60 27.97
CA ARG A 672 0.67 15.61 26.90
C ARG A 672 0.02 15.14 25.60
N ASP A 673 0.16 13.87 25.27
CA ASP A 673 -0.25 13.26 24.01
C ASP A 673 -1.11 12.01 24.28
N PRO A 674 -2.44 12.17 24.44
CA PRO A 674 -3.34 11.06 24.80
C PRO A 674 -3.35 9.90 23.80
N ALA A 675 -2.95 10.16 22.54
CA ALA A 675 -2.86 9.16 21.50
C ALA A 675 -1.67 8.20 21.68
N PHE A 676 -0.67 8.53 22.50
CA PHE A 676 0.39 7.61 22.89
C PHE A 676 -0.17 6.51 23.81
N PRO A 677 0.23 5.23 23.71
CA PRO A 677 1.15 4.62 22.75
C PRO A 677 0.46 4.09 21.46
N HIS A 678 -0.73 4.58 21.11
CA HIS A 678 -1.60 4.11 20.02
C HIS A 678 -1.61 5.01 18.77
N HIS A 679 -0.49 5.69 18.49
CA HIS A 679 -0.39 6.52 17.28
C HIS A 679 -0.70 5.71 16.02
N ASN A 680 -1.54 6.24 15.12
CA ASN A 680 -1.98 5.51 13.93
C ASN A 680 -0.83 5.12 12.97
N LEU A 681 -1.10 4.15 12.09
CA LEU A 681 -0.11 3.61 11.14
C LEU A 681 0.37 4.64 10.08
N LEU A 682 -0.41 5.69 9.82
CA LEU A 682 -0.05 6.76 8.88
C LEU A 682 0.92 7.76 9.50
N ALA A 683 1.01 7.83 10.84
CA ALA A 683 1.99 8.60 11.58
C ALA A 683 3.36 7.89 11.58
N GLN A 684 3.98 7.78 10.40
CA GLN A 684 5.30 7.13 10.26
C GLN A 684 6.49 8.06 10.54
N MET A 685 6.25 9.36 10.73
CA MET A 685 7.28 10.37 10.95
C MET A 685 7.24 10.81 12.41
N PHE A 686 8.18 10.29 13.20
CA PHE A 686 8.29 10.65 14.62
C PHE A 686 9.28 11.78 14.83
N ALA A 687 8.97 12.67 15.76
CA ALA A 687 9.95 13.59 16.33
C ALA A 687 10.76 12.87 17.42
N ASP A 688 11.89 13.48 17.79
CA ASP A 688 12.81 12.96 18.81
C ASP A 688 12.10 12.51 20.11
N ARG A 689 11.25 13.37 20.69
CA ARG A 689 10.51 13.07 21.93
C ARG A 689 9.59 11.84 21.80
N THR A 690 8.90 11.70 20.67
CA THR A 690 8.03 10.55 20.41
C THR A 690 8.86 9.28 20.28
N PHE A 691 9.97 9.33 19.53
CA PHE A 691 10.89 8.21 19.40
C PHE A 691 11.43 7.74 20.75
N GLU A 692 11.97 8.66 21.56
CA GLU A 692 12.56 8.34 22.87
C GLU A 692 11.51 7.79 23.85
N SER A 693 10.28 8.33 23.84
CA SER A 693 9.21 7.85 24.72
C SER A 693 8.80 6.40 24.41
N TYR A 694 8.67 6.04 23.12
CA TYR A 694 8.43 4.63 22.74
C TYR A 694 9.60 3.72 23.10
N ARG A 695 10.85 4.16 22.85
CA ARG A 695 12.04 3.38 23.20
C ARG A 695 12.14 3.15 24.71
N LYS A 696 11.96 4.19 25.52
CA LYS A 696 12.01 4.09 26.98
C LYS A 696 10.89 3.19 27.52
N LEU A 697 9.69 3.29 26.96
CA LEU A 697 8.57 2.40 27.30
C LEU A 697 8.91 0.93 26.98
N GLY A 698 9.39 0.65 25.76
CA GLY A 698 9.76 -0.71 25.37
C GLY A 698 10.90 -1.30 26.21
N TYR A 699 11.87 -0.48 26.60
CA TYR A 699 12.94 -0.90 27.52
C TYR A 699 12.39 -1.27 28.90
N PHE A 700 11.52 -0.42 29.46
CA PHE A 700 10.89 -0.65 30.75
C PHE A 700 10.08 -1.95 30.78
N THR A 701 9.20 -2.14 29.79
CA THR A 701 8.42 -3.37 29.64
C THR A 701 9.32 -4.58 29.39
N GLY A 702 10.40 -4.41 28.60
CA GLY A 702 11.41 -5.45 28.35
C GLY A 702 12.06 -5.96 29.63
N CYS A 703 12.48 -5.06 30.52
CA CYS A 703 13.05 -5.43 31.82
C CYS A 703 12.04 -6.23 32.67
N LYS A 704 10.79 -5.76 32.75
CA LYS A 704 9.72 -6.44 33.49
C LYS A 704 9.42 -7.83 32.91
N ALA A 705 9.34 -7.95 31.59
CA ALA A 705 9.10 -9.23 30.90
C ALA A 705 10.20 -10.26 31.18
N ILE A 706 11.46 -9.83 31.24
CA ILE A 706 12.60 -10.70 31.59
C ILE A 706 12.48 -11.18 33.04
N ALA A 707 12.18 -10.27 33.96
CA ALA A 707 11.98 -10.61 35.37
C ALA A 707 10.83 -11.61 35.57
N THR A 708 9.68 -11.39 34.92
CA THR A 708 8.51 -12.27 34.99
C THR A 708 8.78 -13.65 34.41
N MET A 709 9.56 -13.75 33.33
CA MET A 709 9.94 -15.05 32.78
C MET A 709 10.94 -15.80 33.68
N ALA A 710 11.73 -15.08 34.49
CA ALA A 710 12.63 -15.69 35.47
C ALA A 710 11.88 -16.14 36.73
N ASN A 711 10.88 -15.36 37.15
CA ASN A 711 10.05 -15.59 38.33
C ASN A 711 8.56 -15.56 37.92
N PRO A 712 8.03 -16.65 37.35
CA PRO A 712 6.65 -16.68 36.89
C PRO A 712 5.68 -16.52 38.07
N PRO A 713 4.56 -15.79 37.90
CA PRO A 713 3.54 -15.72 38.94
C PRO A 713 2.97 -17.12 39.21
N PRO A 714 2.56 -17.42 40.46
CA PRO A 714 1.99 -18.71 40.80
C PRO A 714 0.78 -19.02 39.91
N ALA A 715 0.68 -20.27 39.46
CA ALA A 715 -0.45 -20.71 38.66
C ALA A 715 -1.76 -20.46 39.44
N PRO A 716 -2.79 -19.86 38.83
CA PRO A 716 -4.06 -19.64 39.53
C PRO A 716 -4.65 -21.00 39.93
N VAL A 717 -4.96 -21.16 41.22
CA VAL A 717 -5.63 -22.36 41.75
C VAL A 717 -7.05 -22.39 41.18
N PRO A 718 -7.54 -23.53 40.64
CA PRO A 718 -8.90 -23.60 40.11
C PRO A 718 -9.93 -23.33 41.23
N GLY A 719 -10.65 -22.22 41.14
CA GLY A 719 -11.75 -21.87 42.05
C GLY A 719 -11.57 -20.61 42.91
N GLU A 720 -10.42 -19.96 42.89
CA GLU A 720 -10.24 -18.64 43.52
C GLU A 720 -10.51 -17.52 42.52
N GLU A 721 -11.48 -16.66 42.81
CA GLU A 721 -11.53 -15.32 42.22
C GLU A 721 -10.26 -14.59 42.63
N VAL A 722 -9.40 -14.29 41.65
CA VAL A 722 -8.19 -13.50 41.88
C VAL A 722 -8.61 -12.10 42.31
N SER A 723 -8.56 -11.83 43.61
CA SER A 723 -8.67 -10.47 44.13
C SER A 723 -7.41 -9.69 43.72
N LEU A 724 -7.63 -8.49 43.17
CA LEU A 724 -6.61 -7.56 42.64
C LEU A 724 -5.50 -7.20 43.64
N GLU A 725 -5.64 -7.53 44.92
CA GLU A 725 -4.68 -7.18 45.98
C GLU A 725 -3.45 -8.11 46.05
N MET A 726 -3.52 -9.35 45.55
CA MET A 726 -2.42 -10.31 45.73
C MET A 726 -1.21 -10.12 44.78
N THR A 727 -1.38 -9.45 43.64
CA THR A 727 -0.29 -9.31 42.64
C THR A 727 0.66 -8.15 42.94
N VAL A 728 0.27 -7.22 43.81
CA VAL A 728 1.02 -5.96 44.06
C VAL A 728 2.00 -6.08 45.24
N GLY A 729 1.83 -7.07 46.13
CA GLY A 729 2.51 -7.11 47.43
C GLY A 729 3.88 -7.78 47.53
N LEU A 730 4.38 -8.49 46.50
CA LEU A 730 5.52 -9.41 46.67
C LEU A 730 6.84 -9.04 45.97
N PHE A 731 6.93 -7.88 45.31
CA PHE A 731 8.15 -7.48 44.59
C PHE A 731 8.76 -6.16 45.10
N PHE A 732 9.15 -6.13 46.39
CA PHE A 732 10.22 -5.27 46.88
C PHE A 732 11.02 -6.05 47.95
N PRO A 733 12.35 -6.09 47.83
CA PRO A 733 13.11 -5.03 48.46
C PRO A 733 14.11 -4.37 47.49
N LEU A 734 14.06 -3.04 47.50
CA LEU A 734 15.19 -2.18 47.19
C LEU A 734 16.31 -2.47 48.19
N ASP A 735 17.49 -2.80 47.69
CA ASP A 735 18.75 -2.29 48.23
C ASP A 735 19.81 -2.24 47.12
N ILE A 736 20.08 -0.99 46.69
CA ILE A 736 21.23 -0.42 45.95
C ILE A 736 21.48 -0.88 44.52
#